data_AF-A0A7J6G8Q5-F1
#
_entry.id   AF-A0A7J6G8Q5-F1
#
_cell.length_a   1.000
_cell.length_b   1.000
_cell.length_c   1.000
_cell.angle_alpha   90.00
_cell.angle_beta   90.00
_cell.angle_gamma   90.00
#
_symmetry.space_group_name_H-M   'P 1'
#
loop_
_entity.id
_entity.type
_entity.pdbx_description
1 polymer ?
#
loop_
_entity_poly.entity_id
_entity_poly.type
_entity_poly.pdbx_seq_one_letter_code
_entity_poly.pdbx_strand_id
1 'polypeptide(L)'
;MALKSFIDVLPNSHFPIQNLPFGVFKPEPSSAPRPGVAIGDYVLDLSEIASAGLFDGPILKNSDCFQQPNLNKLLALGRPAWKESRITLQKLLSSTEPKLRDNANLRQKALVPMNKVELLLPIAVGDYTDFFSSMHHAKNCGTMFRGPENAIPPNWFHLPIAYHGRASSVVISGTDIIRPRGQGYPSGTSPPYFGPTLKLDYELEMAAVVGSGNELGKPVNVNEAADHIFGLVLMNDWSARDIQAWEYVPLGPFLGKSFGTTISPWIVSLEALEPFACAAPKQDPLPLPYLAEKVSRNYDIQLEVEIKPAGVEDSTVVTKSNFKHLYWTLTQQIAHHTINGCNLRPGDILGTGTISGPEPDSLGCLLELSWNGQKTISLKGATRKFLEDGDEVIITGFCKFIMHYALRIEMEMNTPLGLAPARGRLFLHCLDDAIKCWIGFFKMASFYHLSVLSSLDLEAPIPITVHLPQQTQPNSAPAATKIQSAYRAHRIRTLHRTISSVDSAADELQRVIQRQDTVDAIRSDEREKLRMNEALMALLLRLDSVPGWDPAVREARRKVSRRIVGMQEILDAITESKVEDGQSYFWGYDGFTRNWDEILAEMEEDVCKSTGGDELERFCAEHLGFRCLQSTTTYWTTDHEFLLPLKWKEKDLPICNNVIHFSFMSKSQLVNSHVSWGTTEIGCILNEEEVKEEMEADWRDRILFPFLGIISFTTLLYLNFSDQLSFPVLWQPKMAFVGTNSTHFVVAEDDHGGNYSEIYVNGWNSYWLMEKSIWVSSRSKVSKMLRMGAQMGLTVCRTWAFSDGYGSSALQTSPGVFNERVFRALDYVIVEARKNKLRLILSLVNNLNAFGGKTQYVRWAEEAGVNVSQTDDSFFSHPTVKDYYKAYIKAILTRKNSLTGVKYSEDPAIFAWELINEPRCLSNSSAPVLQAWITEMAAYVKSLDDKHLLTVGIEGFYGPKTTERSKVNPGEWAASLGSDFIQNSAVDNIDFASVHAYPDSWIQKGDSEAKMNFLSRWVDSHISDGEHVLKKPVLITEFGSSLRMNKTPEDTNLLLKTVYDRVYESAKKREAGAGALIWQLLVEGVDEYADQFSLVAWDHPSIYKLITRQSCRLRRIFFNTKVTLEIHIRNGEVTHLRHAAALAFRHAFLTIREFWIAISATVTALNAVGPGAAPPQALGHAAEHRNTRGATTPHLLKNAVFASTTII
;
A
#
# COMPACT_ATOMS: atom_id res chain seq x y z
N MET A 1 -23.86 25.41 40.56
CA MET A 1 -22.49 25.72 41.07
C MET A 1 -21.48 25.10 40.11
N ALA A 2 -20.26 25.62 40.04
CA ALA A 2 -19.19 24.91 39.31
C ALA A 2 -18.93 23.55 39.97
N LEU A 3 -18.73 22.51 39.16
CA LEU A 3 -18.38 21.17 39.63
C LEU A 3 -17.04 21.24 40.40
N LYS A 4 -16.96 20.57 41.55
CA LYS A 4 -15.75 20.50 42.38
C LYS A 4 -15.40 19.04 42.64
N SER A 5 -14.11 18.71 42.66
CA SER A 5 -13.65 17.37 43.03
C SER A 5 -13.51 17.22 44.55
N PHE A 6 -13.49 15.99 45.04
CA PHE A 6 -12.95 15.68 46.37
C PHE A 6 -11.41 15.60 46.38
N ILE A 7 -10.78 15.53 45.20
CA ILE A 7 -9.34 15.71 45.03
C ILE A 7 -9.05 17.20 45.03
N ASP A 8 -8.08 17.62 45.84
CA ASP A 8 -7.58 18.99 45.81
C ASP A 8 -6.85 19.23 44.48
N VAL A 9 -7.38 20.17 43.70
CA VAL A 9 -6.80 20.58 42.41
C VAL A 9 -6.42 22.05 42.48
N LEU A 10 -5.16 22.36 42.22
CA LEU A 10 -4.66 23.73 42.23
C LEU A 10 -5.34 24.58 41.13
N PRO A 11 -5.61 25.88 41.34
CA PRO A 11 -6.28 26.74 40.34
C PRO A 11 -5.53 26.92 39.01
N ASN A 12 -4.24 26.58 38.98
CA ASN A 12 -3.38 26.57 37.81
C ASN A 12 -3.08 25.16 37.28
N SER A 13 -3.69 24.10 37.84
CA SER A 13 -3.53 22.74 37.35
C SER A 13 -4.22 22.55 35.99
N HIS A 14 -3.63 21.67 35.19
CA HIS A 14 -4.08 21.32 33.85
C HIS A 14 -5.16 20.24 33.82
N PHE A 15 -5.46 19.65 34.98
CA PHE A 15 -6.38 18.53 35.11
C PHE A 15 -7.50 18.81 36.13
N PRO A 16 -8.27 19.91 36.00
CA PRO A 16 -9.48 20.11 36.80
C PRO A 16 -10.57 19.08 36.41
N ILE A 17 -11.58 18.91 37.28
CA ILE A 17 -12.70 17.97 37.06
C ILE A 17 -13.56 18.27 35.83
N GLN A 18 -13.41 19.47 35.25
CA GLN A 18 -14.03 19.86 33.99
C GLN A 18 -13.21 19.42 32.76
N ASN A 19 -11.90 19.12 32.90
CA ASN A 19 -11.06 18.61 31.80
C ASN A 19 -11.27 17.09 31.66
N LEU A 20 -10.71 16.29 32.58
CA LEU A 20 -10.74 14.82 32.55
C LEU A 20 -10.30 14.22 31.20
N PRO A 21 -9.05 14.47 30.75
CA PRO A 21 -8.56 13.94 29.49
C PRO A 21 -8.14 12.47 29.65
N PHE A 22 -8.21 11.70 28.56
CA PHE A 22 -7.92 10.27 28.54
C PHE A 22 -6.50 10.02 28.03
N GLY A 23 -5.78 9.11 28.69
CA GLY A 23 -4.42 8.74 28.30
C GLY A 23 -4.15 7.26 28.58
N VAL A 24 -2.94 6.80 28.27
CA VAL A 24 -2.48 5.45 28.58
C VAL A 24 -1.25 5.54 29.47
N PHE A 25 -1.22 4.69 30.49
CA PHE A 25 -0.15 4.71 31.48
C PHE A 25 0.16 3.32 32.02
N LYS A 26 1.31 3.20 32.69
CA LYS A 26 1.65 2.11 33.59
C LYS A 26 1.92 2.67 34.99
N PRO A 27 1.24 2.18 36.05
CA PRO A 27 1.58 2.54 37.44
C PRO A 27 2.98 2.11 37.88
N GLU A 28 3.50 1.02 37.30
CA GLU A 28 4.85 0.50 37.53
C GLU A 28 5.46 0.01 36.20
N PRO A 29 6.78 0.08 35.96
CA PRO A 29 7.40 -0.29 34.68
C PRO A 29 7.11 -1.72 34.20
N SER A 30 6.88 -2.65 35.13
CA SER A 30 6.54 -4.07 34.88
C SER A 30 5.03 -4.32 34.69
N SER A 31 4.18 -3.33 34.96
CA SER A 31 2.73 -3.46 34.87
C SER A 31 2.22 -3.34 33.43
N ALA A 32 1.05 -3.94 33.16
CA ALA A 32 0.42 -3.82 31.85
C ALA A 32 -0.07 -2.37 31.60
N PRO A 33 0.13 -1.83 30.39
CA PRO A 33 -0.37 -0.51 30.01
C PRO A 33 -1.90 -0.53 29.97
N ARG A 34 -2.52 0.58 30.36
CA ARG A 34 -4.00 0.69 30.43
C ARG A 34 -4.50 2.13 30.44
N PRO A 35 -5.82 2.35 30.19
CA PRO A 35 -6.40 3.68 30.13
C PRO A 35 -6.50 4.34 31.51
N GLY A 36 -6.12 5.61 31.56
CA GLY A 36 -6.26 6.47 32.73
C GLY A 36 -6.92 7.80 32.37
N VAL A 37 -7.37 8.52 33.39
CA VAL A 37 -7.83 9.92 33.27
C VAL A 37 -7.11 10.80 34.27
N ALA A 38 -6.59 11.93 33.80
CA ALA A 38 -5.88 12.88 34.66
C ALA A 38 -6.85 13.71 35.53
N ILE A 39 -6.51 13.88 36.81
CA ILE A 39 -7.24 14.71 37.79
C ILE A 39 -6.27 15.26 38.86
N GLY A 40 -6.06 16.57 38.86
CA GLY A 40 -4.97 17.19 39.64
C GLY A 40 -3.62 16.55 39.32
N ASP A 41 -2.86 16.21 40.35
CA ASP A 41 -1.55 15.56 40.22
C ASP A 41 -1.65 14.01 40.20
N TYR A 42 -2.83 13.47 39.87
CA TYR A 42 -3.12 12.03 39.87
C TYR A 42 -3.64 11.54 38.51
N VAL A 43 -3.41 10.26 38.25
CA VAL A 43 -4.10 9.48 37.22
C VAL A 43 -5.10 8.56 37.90
N LEU A 44 -6.35 8.64 37.46
CA LEU A 44 -7.41 7.70 37.81
C LEU A 44 -7.34 6.47 36.87
N ASP A 45 -7.01 5.31 37.43
CA ASP A 45 -6.95 4.02 36.74
C ASP A 45 -8.37 3.55 36.38
N LEU A 46 -8.71 3.60 35.09
CA LEU A 46 -10.04 3.23 34.64
C LEU A 46 -10.29 1.71 34.72
N SER A 47 -9.23 0.90 34.77
CA SER A 47 -9.35 -0.55 34.92
C SER A 47 -9.79 -0.95 36.32
N GLU A 48 -9.32 -0.24 37.37
CA GLU A 48 -9.75 -0.44 38.75
C GLU A 48 -11.20 0.04 38.96
N ILE A 49 -11.58 1.17 38.34
CA ILE A 49 -12.97 1.68 38.38
C ILE A 49 -13.95 0.74 37.65
N ALA A 50 -13.53 0.16 36.51
CA ALA A 50 -14.30 -0.87 35.82
C ALA A 50 -14.40 -2.18 36.64
N SER A 51 -13.29 -2.64 37.22
CA SER A 51 -13.24 -3.85 38.05
C SER A 51 -14.06 -3.73 39.34
N ALA A 52 -14.21 -2.51 39.86
CA ALA A 52 -15.11 -2.19 40.97
C ALA A 52 -16.60 -2.08 40.57
N GLY A 53 -16.95 -2.28 39.29
CA GLY A 53 -18.32 -2.20 38.79
C GLY A 53 -18.92 -0.80 38.82
N LEU A 54 -18.08 0.25 38.84
CA LEU A 54 -18.54 1.65 38.97
C LEU A 54 -18.91 2.31 37.64
N PHE A 55 -18.53 1.72 36.51
CA PHE A 55 -19.21 1.96 35.23
C PHE A 55 -20.46 1.08 35.21
N ASP A 56 -21.58 1.58 35.76
CA ASP A 56 -22.85 0.85 35.90
C ASP A 56 -23.88 1.17 34.78
N GLY A 57 -23.48 1.97 33.79
CA GLY A 57 -24.30 2.42 32.66
C GLY A 57 -24.54 1.38 31.55
N PRO A 58 -25.49 1.65 30.63
CA PRO A 58 -25.95 0.68 29.65
C PRO A 58 -24.90 0.25 28.60
N ILE A 59 -23.86 1.06 28.35
CA ILE A 59 -22.85 0.76 27.33
C ILE A 59 -21.58 0.19 27.95
N LEU A 60 -21.11 0.75 29.07
CA LEU A 60 -19.79 0.44 29.63
C LEU A 60 -19.79 -0.71 30.64
N LYS A 61 -20.95 -1.08 31.23
CA LYS A 61 -21.04 -2.07 32.32
C LYS A 61 -20.40 -3.44 32.04
N ASN A 62 -20.46 -3.89 30.78
CA ASN A 62 -19.86 -5.16 30.35
C ASN A 62 -18.70 -4.94 29.35
N SER A 63 -18.12 -3.74 29.32
CA SER A 63 -17.04 -3.39 28.40
C SER A 63 -15.66 -3.59 29.02
N ASP A 64 -14.79 -4.29 28.29
CA ASP A 64 -13.37 -4.46 28.59
C ASP A 64 -12.49 -3.33 28.00
N CYS A 65 -13.09 -2.24 27.50
CA CYS A 65 -12.34 -1.15 26.86
C CYS A 65 -11.31 -0.48 27.80
N PHE A 66 -11.55 -0.50 29.11
CA PHE A 66 -10.64 0.01 30.13
C PHE A 66 -9.58 -1.01 30.60
N GLN A 67 -9.56 -2.22 30.03
CA GLN A 67 -8.53 -3.25 30.26
C GLN A 67 -7.59 -3.42 29.05
N GLN A 68 -7.77 -2.60 28.01
CA GLN A 68 -6.96 -2.66 26.78
C GLN A 68 -5.64 -1.89 26.93
N PRO A 69 -4.58 -2.24 26.16
CA PRO A 69 -3.30 -1.53 26.20
C PRO A 69 -3.35 -0.11 25.58
N ASN A 70 -4.46 0.30 24.98
CA ASN A 70 -4.66 1.60 24.35
C ASN A 70 -6.15 2.00 24.33
N LEU A 71 -6.44 3.25 23.95
CA LEU A 71 -7.81 3.78 23.90
C LEU A 71 -8.63 3.31 22.70
N ASN A 72 -8.04 2.69 21.66
CA ASN A 72 -8.72 2.41 20.39
C ASN A 72 -10.05 1.65 20.54
N LYS A 73 -10.18 0.78 21.55
CA LYS A 73 -11.45 0.08 21.83
C LYS A 73 -12.53 1.01 22.40
N LEU A 74 -12.18 1.96 23.26
CA LEU A 74 -13.09 3.01 23.73
C LEU A 74 -13.50 3.94 22.57
N LEU A 75 -12.55 4.30 21.70
CA LEU A 75 -12.80 5.09 20.50
C LEU A 75 -13.81 4.40 19.57
N ALA A 76 -13.67 3.09 19.35
CA ALA A 76 -14.56 2.29 18.52
C ALA A 76 -16.01 2.20 19.03
N LEU A 77 -16.27 2.43 20.33
CA LEU A 77 -17.64 2.41 20.90
C LEU A 77 -18.46 3.68 20.56
N GLY A 78 -17.83 4.72 20.01
CA GLY A 78 -18.51 5.93 19.57
C GLY A 78 -18.97 6.87 20.69
N ARG A 79 -19.45 8.05 20.28
CA ARG A 79 -19.77 9.18 21.15
C ARG A 79 -20.69 8.89 22.35
N PRO A 80 -21.71 8.02 22.27
CA PRO A 80 -22.53 7.66 23.44
C PRO A 80 -21.70 7.07 24.60
N ALA A 81 -20.73 6.20 24.30
CA ALA A 81 -19.86 5.59 25.29
C ALA A 81 -18.92 6.62 25.95
N TRP A 82 -18.39 7.56 25.16
CA TRP A 82 -17.52 8.63 25.68
C TRP A 82 -18.28 9.59 26.61
N LYS A 83 -19.54 9.89 26.29
CA LYS A 83 -20.43 10.68 27.16
C LYS A 83 -20.77 9.91 28.44
N GLU A 84 -21.08 8.62 28.36
CA GLU A 84 -21.34 7.77 29.53
C GLU A 84 -20.12 7.71 30.46
N SER A 85 -18.91 7.51 29.91
CA SER A 85 -17.68 7.49 30.71
C SER A 85 -17.43 8.84 31.39
N ARG A 86 -17.51 9.95 30.64
CA ARG A 86 -17.31 11.31 31.17
C ARG A 86 -18.29 11.66 32.28
N ILE A 87 -19.59 11.36 32.12
CA ILE A 87 -20.61 11.62 33.15
C ILE A 87 -20.35 10.76 34.39
N THR A 88 -20.01 9.49 34.21
CA THR A 88 -19.67 8.59 35.31
C THR A 88 -18.47 9.09 36.10
N LEU A 89 -17.40 9.51 35.41
CA LEU A 89 -16.19 10.04 36.01
C LEU A 89 -16.41 11.37 36.74
N GLN A 90 -17.17 12.29 36.15
CA GLN A 90 -17.56 13.55 36.80
C GLN A 90 -18.38 13.32 38.07
N LYS A 91 -19.27 12.32 38.06
CA LYS A 91 -20.01 11.90 39.25
C LYS A 91 -19.06 11.32 40.30
N LEU A 92 -18.29 10.29 39.96
CA LEU A 92 -17.38 9.59 40.88
C LEU A 92 -16.35 10.51 41.53
N LEU A 93 -15.82 11.50 40.79
CA LEU A 93 -14.82 12.46 41.28
C LEU A 93 -15.44 13.66 42.02
N SER A 94 -16.77 13.84 42.01
CA SER A 94 -17.45 14.97 42.65
C SER A 94 -17.20 15.01 44.16
N SER A 95 -17.04 16.21 44.72
CA SER A 95 -16.91 16.42 46.17
C SER A 95 -18.08 15.87 46.97
N THR A 96 -19.24 15.66 46.34
CA THR A 96 -20.48 15.16 46.95
C THR A 96 -20.70 13.65 46.83
N GLU A 97 -19.93 12.92 46.03
CA GLU A 97 -20.17 11.49 45.73
C GLU A 97 -19.32 10.58 46.64
N PRO A 98 -19.94 9.82 47.56
CA PRO A 98 -19.19 8.94 48.48
C PRO A 98 -18.58 7.70 47.81
N LYS A 99 -19.14 7.18 46.69
CA LYS A 99 -18.77 5.86 46.11
C LYS A 99 -17.25 5.63 45.98
N LEU A 100 -16.51 6.62 45.46
CA LEU A 100 -15.05 6.59 45.36
C LEU A 100 -14.36 7.38 46.48
N ARG A 101 -14.93 8.52 46.88
CA ARG A 101 -14.35 9.42 47.90
C ARG A 101 -14.09 8.72 49.23
N ASP A 102 -15.07 7.96 49.73
CA ASP A 102 -15.06 7.37 51.07
C ASP A 102 -14.57 5.92 51.08
N ASN A 103 -14.45 5.29 49.91
CA ASN A 103 -13.89 3.95 49.76
C ASN A 103 -12.35 4.01 49.73
N ALA A 104 -11.74 4.12 50.91
CA ALA A 104 -10.28 4.26 51.06
C ALA A 104 -9.46 3.19 50.31
N ASN A 105 -9.91 1.93 50.31
CA ASN A 105 -9.23 0.82 49.64
C ASN A 105 -9.24 0.96 48.12
N LEU A 106 -10.40 1.27 47.52
CA LEU A 106 -10.48 1.48 46.07
C LEU A 106 -9.74 2.77 45.68
N ARG A 107 -9.89 3.85 46.46
CA ARG A 107 -9.24 5.13 46.23
C ARG A 107 -7.71 5.01 46.21
N GLN A 108 -7.13 4.21 47.11
CA GLN A 108 -5.68 3.96 47.16
C GLN A 108 -5.16 3.17 45.95
N LYS A 109 -5.98 2.30 45.36
CA LYS A 109 -5.62 1.54 44.14
C LYS A 109 -5.81 2.37 42.87
N ALA A 110 -6.96 3.04 42.77
CA ALA A 110 -7.41 3.68 41.55
C ALA A 110 -6.78 5.07 41.32
N LEU A 111 -6.27 5.75 42.34
CA LEU A 111 -5.58 7.05 42.17
C LEU A 111 -4.07 6.90 42.35
N VAL A 112 -3.35 6.96 41.23
CA VAL A 112 -1.90 6.84 41.19
C VAL A 112 -1.28 8.23 41.00
N PRO A 113 -0.30 8.67 41.82
CA PRO A 113 0.37 9.95 41.62
C PRO A 113 1.03 10.03 40.24
N MET A 114 0.77 11.10 39.49
CA MET A 114 1.20 11.22 38.09
C MET A 114 2.73 11.25 37.94
N ASN A 115 3.46 11.71 38.95
CA ASN A 115 4.94 11.67 38.98
C ASN A 115 5.54 10.27 39.23
N LYS A 116 4.71 9.23 39.39
CA LYS A 116 5.15 7.83 39.56
C LYS A 116 4.82 6.94 38.37
N VAL A 117 4.12 7.44 37.35
CA VAL A 117 3.65 6.63 36.22
C VAL A 117 4.51 6.83 34.97
N GLU A 118 4.61 5.78 34.16
CA GLU A 118 5.12 5.88 32.79
C GLU A 118 3.92 6.17 31.86
N LEU A 119 3.89 7.36 31.24
CA LEU A 119 2.89 7.70 30.23
C LEU A 119 3.29 7.09 28.88
N LEU A 120 2.30 6.66 28.10
CA LEU A 120 2.46 5.95 26.84
C LEU A 120 1.58 6.55 25.75
N LEU A 121 1.93 6.30 24.49
CA LEU A 121 1.15 6.75 23.34
C LEU A 121 -0.31 6.31 23.51
N PRO A 122 -1.29 7.24 23.52
CA PRO A 122 -2.64 6.93 24.01
C PRO A 122 -3.44 6.02 23.06
N ILE A 123 -2.97 5.87 21.81
CA ILE A 123 -3.61 5.15 20.71
C ILE A 123 -2.56 4.40 19.90
N ALA A 124 -2.94 3.24 19.35
CA ALA A 124 -2.27 2.67 18.21
C ALA A 124 -2.70 3.43 16.95
N VAL A 125 -1.79 4.22 16.38
CA VAL A 125 -2.08 5.05 15.19
C VAL A 125 -2.26 4.17 13.96
N GLY A 126 -3.44 4.22 13.34
CA GLY A 126 -3.73 3.47 12.12
C GLY A 126 -3.11 4.16 10.91
N ASP A 127 -3.62 5.35 10.60
CA ASP A 127 -3.07 6.32 9.66
C ASP A 127 -2.86 7.68 10.34
N TYR A 128 -1.91 8.46 9.81
CA TYR A 128 -1.68 9.86 10.15
C TYR A 128 -1.81 10.66 8.86
N THR A 129 -2.66 11.68 8.85
CA THR A 129 -2.78 12.66 7.76
C THR A 129 -2.60 14.04 8.36
N ASP A 130 -1.79 14.86 7.70
CA ASP A 130 -1.53 16.22 8.11
C ASP A 130 -2.16 17.20 7.13
N PHE A 131 -2.81 18.24 7.65
CA PHE A 131 -3.52 19.25 6.88
C PHE A 131 -2.65 20.51 6.72
N PHE A 132 -3.18 21.51 6.03
CA PHE A 132 -2.51 22.80 5.86
C PHE A 132 -3.49 23.95 6.15
N SER A 133 -4.13 23.95 7.32
CA SER A 133 -5.39 24.68 7.54
C SER A 133 -5.28 26.09 8.16
N SER A 134 -4.09 26.57 8.52
CA SER A 134 -3.89 27.98 8.90
C SER A 134 -3.65 28.88 7.68
N MET A 135 -4.53 29.87 7.49
CA MET A 135 -4.37 30.89 6.44
C MET A 135 -3.11 31.72 6.65
N HIS A 136 -2.76 32.03 7.90
CA HIS A 136 -1.59 32.84 8.22
C HIS A 136 -0.31 32.10 7.87
N HIS A 137 -0.19 30.82 8.24
CA HIS A 137 0.96 30.00 7.90
C HIS A 137 1.08 29.82 6.37
N ALA A 138 -0.03 29.50 5.70
CA ALA A 138 -0.08 29.40 4.23
C ALA A 138 0.38 30.70 3.54
N LYS A 139 -0.05 31.87 4.06
CA LYS A 139 0.37 33.18 3.57
C LYS A 139 1.84 33.46 3.83
N ASN A 140 2.36 33.14 5.01
CA ASN A 140 3.75 33.43 5.39
C ASN A 140 4.73 32.59 4.56
N CYS A 141 4.55 31.27 4.54
CA CYS A 141 5.32 30.36 3.69
C CYS A 141 5.17 30.75 2.21
N GLY A 142 3.95 31.04 1.77
CA GLY A 142 3.67 31.58 0.45
C GLY A 142 4.49 32.81 0.09
N THR A 143 4.47 33.82 0.95
CA THR A 143 5.21 35.09 0.76
C THR A 143 6.72 34.84 0.68
N MET A 144 7.27 33.91 1.46
CA MET A 144 8.69 33.57 1.45
C MET A 144 9.15 32.80 0.20
N PHE A 145 8.26 32.02 -0.43
CA PHE A 145 8.62 31.14 -1.56
C PHE A 145 8.08 31.59 -2.93
N ARG A 146 7.00 32.39 -2.98
CA ARG A 146 6.29 32.81 -4.19
C ARG A 146 6.06 34.33 -4.31
N GLY A 147 6.43 35.11 -3.29
CA GLY A 147 6.10 36.53 -3.20
C GLY A 147 4.71 36.81 -2.59
N PRO A 148 4.46 38.04 -2.12
CA PRO A 148 3.23 38.38 -1.39
C PRO A 148 1.96 38.37 -2.26
N GLU A 149 2.08 38.69 -3.55
CA GLU A 149 0.99 38.68 -4.53
C GLU A 149 0.41 37.27 -4.79
N ASN A 150 1.26 36.23 -4.80
CA ASN A 150 0.87 34.85 -5.06
C ASN A 150 1.07 33.94 -3.83
N ALA A 151 0.88 34.51 -2.64
CA ALA A 151 1.18 33.84 -1.38
C ALA A 151 0.36 32.55 -1.19
N ILE A 152 -0.97 32.59 -1.26
CA ILE A 152 -1.83 31.41 -1.08
C ILE A 152 -2.30 30.90 -2.46
N PRO A 153 -2.11 29.61 -2.80
CA PRO A 153 -2.57 29.07 -4.07
C PRO A 153 -4.10 28.96 -4.10
N PRO A 154 -4.78 29.15 -5.25
CA PRO A 154 -6.24 29.29 -5.29
C PRO A 154 -7.03 28.11 -4.69
N ASN A 155 -6.56 26.88 -4.89
CA ASN A 155 -7.20 25.67 -4.38
C ASN A 155 -7.32 25.64 -2.84
N TRP A 156 -6.43 26.32 -2.13
CA TRP A 156 -6.39 26.37 -0.66
C TRP A 156 -7.66 26.96 -0.04
N PHE A 157 -8.33 27.89 -0.74
CA PHE A 157 -9.60 28.48 -0.29
C PHE A 157 -10.83 27.63 -0.67
N HIS A 158 -10.66 26.58 -1.47
CA HIS A 158 -11.74 25.72 -1.94
C HIS A 158 -11.79 24.33 -1.27
N LEU A 159 -10.66 23.86 -0.73
CA LEU A 159 -10.57 22.62 0.03
C LEU A 159 -9.46 22.65 1.09
N PRO A 160 -9.62 21.95 2.22
CA PRO A 160 -8.55 21.80 3.22
C PRO A 160 -7.48 20.85 2.68
N ILE A 161 -6.40 21.42 2.11
CA ILE A 161 -5.27 20.67 1.57
C ILE A 161 -4.64 19.80 2.68
N ALA A 162 -4.29 18.56 2.33
CA ALA A 162 -3.66 17.60 3.22
C ALA A 162 -2.70 16.66 2.48
N TYR A 163 -1.86 15.96 3.24
CA TYR A 163 -1.00 14.87 2.76
C TYR A 163 -0.92 13.76 3.82
N HIS A 164 -0.61 12.53 3.39
CA HIS A 164 -0.45 11.42 4.32
C HIS A 164 0.90 11.54 5.05
N GLY A 165 0.84 11.75 6.37
CA GLY A 165 1.99 11.74 7.26
C GLY A 165 2.47 10.32 7.57
N ARG A 166 3.44 10.19 8.48
CA ARG A 166 4.07 8.90 8.80
C ARG A 166 3.67 8.40 10.20
N ALA A 167 2.61 7.58 10.26
CA ALA A 167 2.13 6.99 11.51
C ALA A 167 3.21 6.24 12.33
N SER A 168 4.19 5.59 11.70
CA SER A 168 5.24 4.83 12.40
C SER A 168 6.31 5.69 13.11
N SER A 169 6.33 7.00 12.87
CA SER A 169 7.23 7.96 13.52
C SER A 169 6.47 8.93 14.43
N VAL A 170 5.18 8.67 14.70
CA VAL A 170 4.43 9.36 15.76
C VAL A 170 4.90 8.83 17.11
N VAL A 171 5.50 9.71 17.92
CA VAL A 171 6.06 9.40 19.24
C VAL A 171 5.40 10.22 20.33
N ILE A 172 5.55 9.80 21.58
CA ILE A 172 5.02 10.51 22.75
C ILE A 172 5.98 11.64 23.18
N SER A 173 5.43 12.70 23.77
CA SER A 173 6.16 13.63 24.64
C SER A 173 7.19 12.90 25.52
N GLY A 174 8.39 13.47 25.61
CA GLY A 174 9.57 12.92 26.28
C GLY A 174 10.53 12.16 25.37
N THR A 175 10.18 11.91 24.10
CA THR A 175 11.02 11.12 23.18
C THR A 175 12.07 11.98 22.47
N ASP A 176 13.36 11.69 22.65
CA ASP A 176 14.45 12.36 21.94
C ASP A 176 14.29 12.29 20.41
N ILE A 177 14.43 13.44 19.74
CA ILE A 177 14.39 13.54 18.27
C ILE A 177 15.80 13.69 17.72
N ILE A 178 16.21 12.75 16.87
CA ILE A 178 17.54 12.75 16.25
C ILE A 178 17.51 13.59 14.96
N ARG A 179 18.41 14.57 14.85
CA ARG A 179 18.55 15.41 13.65
C ARG A 179 18.68 14.53 12.39
N PRO A 180 17.76 14.63 11.41
CA PRO A 180 17.78 13.78 10.23
C PRO A 180 18.94 14.13 9.30
N ARG A 181 19.37 13.14 8.53
CA ARG A 181 20.34 13.30 7.43
C ARG A 181 19.63 13.03 6.11
N GLY A 182 19.85 13.88 5.12
CA GLY A 182 19.22 13.77 3.81
C GLY A 182 19.94 14.58 2.74
N GLN A 183 19.30 14.70 1.57
CA GLN A 183 19.75 15.62 0.52
C GLN A 183 19.09 16.97 0.74
N GLY A 184 19.87 18.03 0.92
CA GLY A 184 19.35 19.39 1.07
C GLY A 184 19.54 20.24 -0.18
N TYR A 185 18.72 21.28 -0.28
CA TYR A 185 18.66 22.18 -1.44
C TYR A 185 20.04 22.76 -1.83
N PRO A 186 20.40 22.81 -3.14
CA PRO A 186 21.68 23.33 -3.60
C PRO A 186 21.86 24.84 -3.36
N SER A 187 23.06 25.25 -2.94
CA SER A 187 23.41 26.66 -2.81
C SER A 187 23.99 27.18 -4.12
N GLY A 188 23.25 28.06 -4.82
CA GLY A 188 23.67 28.63 -6.10
C GLY A 188 23.87 27.57 -7.18
N THR A 189 25.10 27.43 -7.69
CA THR A 189 25.47 26.46 -8.74
C THR A 189 26.02 25.13 -8.20
N SER A 190 26.09 24.95 -6.88
CA SER A 190 26.54 23.68 -6.28
C SER A 190 25.55 22.53 -6.51
N PRO A 191 25.99 21.26 -6.52
CA PRO A 191 25.07 20.12 -6.44
C PRO A 191 24.35 20.10 -5.07
N PRO A 192 23.19 19.43 -4.96
CA PRO A 192 22.53 19.23 -3.66
C PRO A 192 23.51 18.53 -2.69
N TYR A 193 23.55 19.00 -1.45
CA TYR A 193 24.46 18.46 -0.45
C TYR A 193 23.82 17.25 0.24
N PHE A 194 24.63 16.31 0.73
CA PHE A 194 24.16 15.23 1.60
C PHE A 194 24.78 15.38 3.00
N GLY A 195 23.95 15.49 4.02
CA GLY A 195 24.40 15.78 5.38
C GLY A 195 23.26 15.84 6.38
N PRO A 196 23.54 16.20 7.65
CA PRO A 196 22.49 16.62 8.59
C PRO A 196 21.74 17.85 8.06
N THR A 197 20.46 17.98 8.39
CA THR A 197 19.70 19.21 8.09
C THR A 197 20.29 20.43 8.80
N LEU A 198 20.46 21.51 8.05
CA LEU A 198 20.88 22.83 8.52
C LEU A 198 19.68 23.71 8.93
N LYS A 199 18.46 23.26 8.62
CA LYS A 199 17.20 23.95 8.90
C LYS A 199 16.19 23.03 9.58
N LEU A 200 16.56 22.53 10.77
CA LEU A 200 15.64 21.78 11.64
C LEU A 200 14.67 22.75 12.33
N ASP A 201 13.39 22.41 12.32
CA ASP A 201 12.30 23.26 12.75
C ASP A 201 11.23 22.45 13.48
N TYR A 202 10.44 23.12 14.30
CA TYR A 202 9.20 22.59 14.89
C TYR A 202 7.99 23.09 14.09
N GLU A 203 6.85 22.46 14.25
CA GLU A 203 5.56 23.00 13.78
C GLU A 203 4.55 22.96 14.92
N LEU A 204 4.07 24.12 15.35
CA LEU A 204 3.04 24.23 16.38
C LEU A 204 1.71 23.73 15.85
N GLU A 205 1.26 22.57 16.34
CA GLU A 205 0.02 21.96 15.86
C GLU A 205 -0.87 21.42 16.97
N MET A 206 -2.11 21.16 16.59
CA MET A 206 -2.98 20.21 17.28
C MET A 206 -3.31 19.08 16.32
N ALA A 207 -3.77 17.95 16.84
CA ALA A 207 -4.31 16.90 16.00
C ALA A 207 -5.62 16.35 16.58
N ALA A 208 -6.60 16.12 15.70
CA ALA A 208 -7.83 15.44 16.05
C ALA A 208 -7.62 13.92 16.05
N VAL A 209 -8.04 13.26 17.12
CA VAL A 209 -8.05 11.80 17.22
C VAL A 209 -9.41 11.28 16.77
N VAL A 210 -9.40 10.43 15.74
CA VAL A 210 -10.62 9.81 15.21
C VAL A 210 -11.20 8.83 16.25
N GLY A 211 -12.46 9.04 16.59
CA GLY A 211 -13.27 8.19 17.45
C GLY A 211 -13.89 7.04 16.67
N SER A 212 -15.18 7.14 16.33
CA SER A 212 -15.80 6.23 15.37
C SER A 212 -15.27 6.50 13.96
N GLY A 213 -14.81 5.46 13.26
CA GLY A 213 -14.44 5.54 11.85
C GLY A 213 -15.65 5.62 10.91
N ASN A 214 -15.41 5.44 9.61
CA ASN A 214 -16.45 5.27 8.58
C ASN A 214 -16.14 4.05 7.70
N GLU A 215 -17.14 3.51 6.99
CA GLU A 215 -16.92 2.40 6.06
C GLU A 215 -16.30 2.91 4.75
N LEU A 216 -15.47 2.07 4.11
CA LEU A 216 -14.90 2.36 2.79
C LEU A 216 -16.01 2.59 1.76
N GLY A 217 -15.96 3.72 1.06
CA GLY A 217 -16.98 4.16 0.12
C GLY A 217 -18.17 4.90 0.74
N LYS A 218 -18.19 5.13 2.07
CA LYS A 218 -19.22 5.93 2.76
C LYS A 218 -18.62 7.21 3.37
N PRO A 219 -18.72 8.37 2.69
CA PRO A 219 -18.27 9.65 3.24
C PRO A 219 -18.99 10.05 4.53
N VAL A 220 -18.33 10.86 5.35
CA VAL A 220 -18.91 11.47 6.56
C VAL A 220 -19.49 12.85 6.19
N ASN A 221 -20.73 13.14 6.59
CA ASN A 221 -21.30 14.47 6.39
C ASN A 221 -20.59 15.49 7.29
N VAL A 222 -20.28 16.70 6.78
CA VAL A 222 -19.63 17.75 7.59
C VAL A 222 -20.40 18.11 8.87
N ASN A 223 -21.73 17.97 8.86
CA ASN A 223 -22.58 18.26 10.02
C ASN A 223 -22.65 17.09 11.03
N GLU A 224 -22.10 15.93 10.68
CA GLU A 224 -22.01 14.71 11.51
C GLU A 224 -20.54 14.44 11.92
N ALA A 225 -19.56 15.06 11.24
CA ALA A 225 -18.13 14.85 11.45
C ALA A 225 -17.66 15.08 12.91
N ALA A 226 -18.35 15.92 13.68
CA ALA A 226 -18.05 16.12 15.10
C ALA A 226 -18.30 14.87 15.96
N ASP A 227 -19.16 13.94 15.53
CA ASP A 227 -19.37 12.66 16.21
C ASP A 227 -18.23 11.65 15.93
N HIS A 228 -17.41 11.90 14.91
CA HIS A 228 -16.23 11.11 14.56
C HIS A 228 -14.93 11.60 15.21
N ILE A 229 -14.94 12.73 15.93
CA ILE A 229 -13.78 13.25 16.66
C ILE A 229 -13.96 12.92 18.14
N PHE A 230 -13.04 12.14 18.71
CA PHE A 230 -13.04 11.87 20.15
C PHE A 230 -12.55 13.07 20.95
N GLY A 231 -11.44 13.66 20.50
CA GLY A 231 -10.75 14.74 21.19
C GLY A 231 -9.49 15.17 20.46
N LEU A 232 -8.77 16.12 21.06
CA LEU A 232 -7.55 16.70 20.49
C LEU A 232 -6.31 16.30 21.31
N VAL A 233 -5.16 16.36 20.65
CA VAL A 233 -3.82 16.36 21.25
C VAL A 233 -3.02 17.58 20.75
N LEU A 234 -2.00 18.03 21.48
CA LEU A 234 -0.94 18.85 20.87
C LEU A 234 -0.07 17.97 19.98
N MET A 235 0.42 18.54 18.88
CA MET A 235 1.29 17.88 17.92
C MET A 235 2.49 18.80 17.60
N ASN A 236 3.66 18.20 17.39
CA ASN A 236 4.83 18.85 16.78
C ASN A 236 5.28 18.02 15.57
N ASP A 237 5.04 18.54 14.36
CA ASP A 237 5.46 17.88 13.12
C ASP A 237 6.85 18.37 12.67
N TRP A 238 7.86 17.75 13.28
CA TRP A 238 9.26 18.14 13.11
C TRP A 238 9.67 18.19 11.65
N SER A 239 10.35 19.27 11.29
CA SER A 239 10.51 19.65 9.90
C SER A 239 11.96 19.97 9.56
N ALA A 240 12.54 19.21 8.62
CA ALA A 240 13.86 19.48 8.05
C ALA A 240 13.71 20.28 6.75
N ARG A 241 13.63 21.61 6.87
CA ARG A 241 13.15 22.51 5.80
C ARG A 241 13.96 22.48 4.51
N ASP A 242 15.27 22.24 4.61
CA ASP A 242 16.19 22.17 3.48
C ASP A 242 16.13 20.83 2.72
N ILE A 243 15.84 19.72 3.42
CA ILE A 243 15.51 18.43 2.84
C ILE A 243 14.12 18.52 2.17
N GLN A 244 13.12 19.01 2.92
CA GLN A 244 11.75 19.21 2.45
C GLN A 244 11.72 20.05 1.16
N ALA A 245 12.38 21.21 1.13
CA ALA A 245 12.43 22.09 -0.04
C ALA A 245 13.08 21.46 -1.29
N TRP A 246 13.94 20.45 -1.13
CA TRP A 246 14.57 19.74 -2.24
C TRP A 246 13.72 18.58 -2.77
N GLU A 247 13.03 17.84 -1.89
CA GLU A 247 12.30 16.62 -2.27
C GLU A 247 10.83 16.84 -2.65
N TYR A 248 10.17 17.89 -2.15
CA TYR A 248 8.70 17.92 -2.11
C TYR A 248 8.00 18.09 -3.47
N VAL A 249 8.73 18.50 -4.51
CA VAL A 249 8.15 18.71 -5.85
C VAL A 249 8.33 17.44 -6.70
N PRO A 250 7.25 16.83 -7.24
CA PRO A 250 5.84 17.23 -7.16
C PRO A 250 5.02 16.49 -6.08
N LEU A 251 5.61 15.58 -5.30
CA LEU A 251 4.87 14.56 -4.54
C LEU A 251 4.43 14.95 -3.12
N GLY A 252 4.79 16.15 -2.64
CA GLY A 252 4.56 16.60 -1.27
C GLY A 252 5.70 16.24 -0.31
N PRO A 253 5.62 16.66 0.97
CA PRO A 253 6.66 16.41 1.97
C PRO A 253 6.85 14.91 2.25
N PHE A 254 8.10 14.47 2.47
CA PHE A 254 8.39 13.07 2.76
C PHE A 254 9.45 12.91 3.87
N LEU A 255 10.74 12.73 3.55
CA LEU A 255 11.81 12.56 4.55
C LEU A 255 12.06 13.83 5.36
N GLY A 256 11.66 14.99 4.85
CA GLY A 256 11.64 16.27 5.54
C GLY A 256 10.66 16.34 6.71
N LYS A 257 9.76 15.35 6.85
CA LYS A 257 8.79 15.21 7.97
C LYS A 257 8.88 13.85 8.66
N SER A 258 9.03 12.76 7.90
CA SER A 258 8.84 11.37 8.38
C SER A 258 9.94 10.83 9.34
N PHE A 259 10.77 11.70 9.91
CA PHE A 259 11.81 11.32 10.88
C PHE A 259 11.31 11.39 12.33
N GLY A 260 10.26 12.18 12.60
CA GLY A 260 9.60 12.24 13.90
C GLY A 260 8.42 13.20 13.87
N THR A 261 7.32 12.80 14.51
CA THR A 261 6.17 13.66 14.83
C THR A 261 5.85 13.39 16.30
N THR A 262 5.84 14.40 17.17
CA THR A 262 5.55 14.17 18.60
C THR A 262 4.10 14.52 18.90
N ILE A 263 3.42 13.74 19.75
CA ILE A 263 2.11 14.09 20.32
C ILE A 263 2.11 14.08 21.85
N SER A 264 1.22 14.88 22.43
CA SER A 264 0.98 14.91 23.87
C SER A 264 0.26 13.65 24.38
N PRO A 265 0.52 13.19 25.62
CA PRO A 265 -0.01 11.92 26.13
C PRO A 265 -1.51 11.89 26.45
N TRP A 266 -2.10 13.06 26.71
CA TRP A 266 -3.48 13.20 27.18
C TRP A 266 -4.38 13.68 26.06
N ILE A 267 -5.41 12.91 25.68
CA ILE A 267 -6.42 13.32 24.70
C ILE A 267 -7.56 14.06 25.41
N VAL A 268 -7.77 15.32 25.05
CA VAL A 268 -8.81 16.18 25.63
C VAL A 268 -10.07 16.04 24.78
N SER A 269 -11.16 15.50 25.35
CA SER A 269 -12.38 15.23 24.60
C SER A 269 -13.07 16.51 24.10
N LEU A 270 -13.78 16.44 22.97
CA LEU A 270 -14.54 17.60 22.49
C LEU A 270 -15.60 18.07 23.50
N GLU A 271 -16.18 17.16 24.30
CA GLU A 271 -17.07 17.50 25.43
C GLU A 271 -16.39 18.33 26.55
N ALA A 272 -15.05 18.35 26.63
CA ALA A 272 -14.31 19.24 27.52
C ALA A 272 -14.05 20.62 26.89
N LEU A 273 -13.99 20.68 25.55
CA LEU A 273 -13.71 21.89 24.77
C LEU A 273 -14.96 22.70 24.41
N GLU A 274 -16.15 22.09 24.40
CA GLU A 274 -17.42 22.77 24.07
C GLU A 274 -17.66 24.11 24.82
N PRO A 275 -17.29 24.30 26.10
CA PRO A 275 -17.42 25.61 26.78
C PRO A 275 -16.55 26.74 26.19
N PHE A 276 -15.57 26.41 25.35
CA PHE A 276 -14.66 27.34 24.65
C PHE A 276 -14.91 27.38 23.15
N ALA A 277 -16.02 26.77 22.68
CA ALA A 277 -16.43 26.88 21.29
C ALA A 277 -16.68 28.35 20.92
N CYS A 278 -16.04 28.80 19.85
CA CYS A 278 -16.15 30.14 19.29
C CYS A 278 -16.52 30.07 17.81
N ALA A 279 -16.87 31.21 17.21
CA ALA A 279 -17.07 31.27 15.76
C ALA A 279 -15.75 30.97 15.03
N ALA A 280 -15.81 30.14 14.00
CA ALA A 280 -14.68 29.96 13.08
C ALA A 280 -14.43 31.25 12.26
N PRO A 281 -13.22 31.44 11.71
CA PRO A 281 -12.96 32.49 10.72
C PRO A 281 -13.96 32.45 9.57
N LYS A 282 -14.35 33.63 9.06
CA LYS A 282 -15.23 33.69 7.89
C LYS A 282 -14.48 33.19 6.66
N GLN A 283 -15.09 32.26 5.94
CA GLN A 283 -14.57 31.72 4.70
C GLN A 283 -15.08 32.53 3.50
N ASP A 284 -14.16 32.97 2.65
CA ASP A 284 -14.41 33.69 1.40
C ASP A 284 -13.37 33.22 0.36
N PRO A 285 -13.77 32.63 -0.78
CA PRO A 285 -15.13 32.28 -1.17
C PRO A 285 -15.82 31.29 -0.20
N LEU A 286 -17.15 31.25 -0.26
CA LEU A 286 -17.92 30.21 0.42
C LEU A 286 -17.54 28.82 -0.11
N PRO A 287 -17.34 27.82 0.76
CA PRO A 287 -16.96 26.48 0.34
C PRO A 287 -18.11 25.76 -0.37
N LEU A 288 -17.78 24.72 -1.13
CA LEU A 288 -18.77 23.87 -1.81
C LEU A 288 -19.72 23.19 -0.79
N PRO A 289 -20.96 22.82 -1.18
CA PRO A 289 -22.00 22.37 -0.25
C PRO A 289 -21.63 21.19 0.67
N TYR A 290 -20.68 20.34 0.29
CA TYR A 290 -20.23 19.21 1.12
C TYR A 290 -19.34 19.64 2.31
N LEU A 291 -18.76 20.85 2.27
CA LEU A 291 -18.00 21.50 3.34
C LEU A 291 -18.77 22.65 4.00
N ALA A 292 -20.00 22.93 3.54
CA ALA A 292 -20.84 23.99 4.09
C ALA A 292 -21.48 23.56 5.42
N GLU A 293 -20.87 23.99 6.51
CA GLU A 293 -21.37 23.72 7.87
C GLU A 293 -22.63 24.53 8.19
N LYS A 294 -23.63 23.90 8.82
CA LYS A 294 -24.80 24.63 9.35
C LYS A 294 -24.40 25.58 10.50
N VAL A 295 -23.37 25.22 11.25
CA VAL A 295 -22.85 25.99 12.40
C VAL A 295 -21.33 25.81 12.42
N SER A 296 -20.59 26.68 11.73
CA SER A 296 -19.11 26.61 11.72
C SER A 296 -18.52 27.13 13.02
N ARG A 297 -17.64 26.35 13.65
CA ARG A 297 -17.08 26.60 14.99
C ARG A 297 -15.61 26.19 15.05
N ASN A 298 -14.86 26.93 15.87
CA ASN A 298 -13.54 26.57 16.36
C ASN A 298 -13.55 26.57 17.91
N TYR A 299 -12.38 26.39 18.53
CA TYR A 299 -12.20 26.44 19.98
C TYR A 299 -11.15 27.49 20.37
N ASP A 300 -11.41 28.27 21.43
CA ASP A 300 -10.42 29.21 22.00
C ASP A 300 -9.44 28.45 22.91
N ILE A 301 -8.39 27.92 22.28
CA ILE A 301 -7.29 27.20 22.93
C ILE A 301 -6.04 28.05 22.73
N GLN A 302 -5.51 28.63 23.80
CA GLN A 302 -4.25 29.40 23.79
C GLN A 302 -3.10 28.42 23.70
N LEU A 303 -2.16 28.65 22.78
CA LEU A 303 -1.05 27.77 22.48
C LEU A 303 0.27 28.54 22.68
N GLU A 304 1.21 27.98 23.42
CA GLU A 304 2.53 28.58 23.63
C GLU A 304 3.63 27.56 23.25
N VAL A 305 4.72 28.06 22.66
CA VAL A 305 5.93 27.26 22.40
C VAL A 305 7.10 27.91 23.10
N GLU A 306 7.85 27.11 23.85
CA GLU A 306 9.11 27.49 24.47
C GLU A 306 10.28 26.75 23.83
N ILE A 307 11.44 27.40 23.79
CA ILE A 307 12.72 26.77 23.47
C ILE A 307 13.66 26.96 24.65
N LYS A 308 14.27 25.87 25.08
CA LYS A 308 15.35 25.85 26.07
C LYS A 308 16.65 25.40 25.39
N PRO A 309 17.66 26.28 25.26
CA PRO A 309 18.92 25.94 24.62
C PRO A 309 19.74 24.90 25.39
N ALA A 310 20.53 24.11 24.67
CA ALA A 310 21.51 23.19 25.24
C ALA A 310 22.42 23.89 26.28
N GLY A 311 22.43 23.39 27.52
CA GLY A 311 23.27 23.93 28.59
C GLY A 311 22.78 25.24 29.24
N VAL A 312 21.57 25.70 28.90
CA VAL A 312 20.89 26.84 29.56
C VAL A 312 19.76 26.30 30.45
N GLU A 313 19.66 26.79 31.69
CA GLU A 313 18.62 26.34 32.63
C GLU A 313 17.24 26.89 32.26
N ASP A 314 17.19 28.14 31.81
CA ASP A 314 15.97 28.89 31.51
C ASP A 314 15.44 28.64 30.08
N SER A 315 14.15 28.34 29.96
CA SER A 315 13.41 28.38 28.69
C SER A 315 13.02 29.82 28.28
N THR A 316 12.70 29.99 26.99
CA THR A 316 12.15 31.23 26.42
C THR A 316 10.91 30.93 25.57
N VAL A 317 9.77 31.57 25.86
CA VAL A 317 8.57 31.52 25.01
C VAL A 317 8.87 32.23 23.68
N VAL A 318 8.75 31.51 22.57
CA VAL A 318 9.00 32.01 21.20
C VAL A 318 7.72 32.20 20.38
N THR A 319 6.63 31.50 20.73
CA THR A 319 5.32 31.61 20.06
C THR A 319 4.20 31.69 21.09
N LYS A 320 3.20 32.54 20.82
CA LYS A 320 1.90 32.62 21.50
C LYS A 320 0.78 32.71 20.46
N SER A 321 0.20 31.56 20.12
CA SER A 321 -0.84 31.42 19.09
C SER A 321 -2.17 30.96 19.70
N ASN A 322 -3.15 30.67 18.86
CA ASN A 322 -4.44 30.16 19.28
C ASN A 322 -5.10 29.29 18.21
N PHE A 323 -5.67 28.15 18.62
CA PHE A 323 -6.38 27.23 17.72
C PHE A 323 -7.50 27.91 16.91
N LYS A 324 -8.15 28.95 17.45
CA LYS A 324 -9.25 29.65 16.77
C LYS A 324 -8.88 30.32 15.44
N HIS A 325 -7.59 30.49 15.15
CA HIS A 325 -7.09 31.04 13.89
C HIS A 325 -7.14 30.06 12.71
N LEU A 326 -7.45 28.77 12.95
CA LEU A 326 -7.58 27.77 11.90
C LEU A 326 -8.74 28.11 10.94
N TYR A 327 -8.47 28.20 9.64
CA TYR A 327 -9.46 28.64 8.64
C TYR A 327 -10.41 27.52 8.25
N TRP A 328 -9.87 26.31 8.07
CA TRP A 328 -10.67 25.09 7.86
C TRP A 328 -10.90 24.41 9.20
N THR A 329 -12.14 24.10 9.52
CA THR A 329 -12.53 23.45 10.78
C THR A 329 -12.22 21.95 10.75
N LEU A 330 -12.05 21.31 11.92
CA LEU A 330 -11.78 19.86 12.03
C LEU A 330 -12.88 19.00 11.39
N THR A 331 -14.12 19.48 11.46
CA THR A 331 -15.30 18.91 10.82
C THR A 331 -15.21 18.98 9.29
N GLN A 332 -14.74 20.10 8.73
CA GLN A 332 -14.43 20.22 7.30
C GLN A 332 -13.26 19.33 6.88
N GLN A 333 -12.22 19.19 7.71
CA GLN A 333 -11.10 18.28 7.45
C GLN A 333 -11.56 16.82 7.31
N ILE A 334 -12.38 16.31 8.25
CA ILE A 334 -12.95 14.94 8.17
C ILE A 334 -13.87 14.77 6.95
N ALA A 335 -14.74 15.75 6.69
CA ALA A 335 -15.64 15.69 5.55
C ALA A 335 -14.88 15.67 4.22
N HIS A 336 -13.81 16.46 4.09
CA HIS A 336 -12.93 16.43 2.92
C HIS A 336 -12.18 15.11 2.80
N HIS A 337 -11.55 14.64 3.88
CA HIS A 337 -10.75 13.41 3.86
C HIS A 337 -11.58 12.20 3.43
N THR A 338 -12.86 12.15 3.81
CA THR A 338 -13.76 11.03 3.50
C THR A 338 -14.59 11.19 2.22
N ILE A 339 -14.57 12.34 1.54
CA ILE A 339 -15.48 12.63 0.40
C ILE A 339 -15.29 11.68 -0.80
N ASN A 340 -14.06 11.20 -1.00
CA ASN A 340 -13.73 10.23 -2.05
C ASN A 340 -14.03 8.77 -1.65
N GLY A 341 -14.58 8.55 -0.46
CA GLY A 341 -14.83 7.22 0.11
C GLY A 341 -13.70 6.66 0.98
N CYS A 342 -12.65 7.43 1.31
CA CYS A 342 -11.62 7.01 2.27
C CYS A 342 -12.26 6.64 3.63
N ASN A 343 -11.76 5.56 4.26
CA ASN A 343 -12.23 5.09 5.56
C ASN A 343 -11.27 5.52 6.69
N LEU A 344 -11.72 6.44 7.53
CA LEU A 344 -11.08 6.70 8.82
C LEU A 344 -11.35 5.55 9.79
N ARG A 345 -10.44 5.34 10.74
CA ARG A 345 -10.46 4.25 11.73
C ARG A 345 -10.27 4.78 13.15
N PRO A 346 -10.76 4.09 14.19
CA PRO A 346 -10.57 4.49 15.58
C PRO A 346 -9.08 4.56 15.95
N GLY A 347 -8.61 5.76 16.30
CA GLY A 347 -7.21 6.06 16.59
C GLY A 347 -6.37 6.51 15.39
N ASP A 348 -6.97 6.84 14.25
CA ASP A 348 -6.28 7.64 13.23
C ASP A 348 -6.08 9.08 13.74
N ILE A 349 -5.02 9.74 13.27
CA ILE A 349 -4.63 11.10 13.66
C ILE A 349 -4.74 12.05 12.47
N LEU A 350 -5.36 13.20 12.70
CA LEU A 350 -5.56 14.28 11.72
C LEU A 350 -4.87 15.55 12.24
N GLY A 351 -3.65 15.83 11.77
CA GLY A 351 -2.89 17.05 12.06
C GLY A 351 -3.58 18.29 11.48
N THR A 352 -3.41 19.46 12.08
CA THR A 352 -4.08 20.69 11.63
C THR A 352 -3.37 21.38 10.46
N GLY A 353 -2.08 21.10 10.26
CA GLY A 353 -1.14 22.06 9.72
C GLY A 353 -0.78 23.14 10.75
N THR A 354 0.45 23.66 10.65
CA THR A 354 1.03 24.67 11.55
C THR A 354 0.06 25.83 11.89
N ILE A 355 -0.16 26.08 13.18
CA ILE A 355 -1.12 27.06 13.69
C ILE A 355 -0.45 28.42 13.91
N SER A 356 -0.32 29.20 12.84
CA SER A 356 0.03 30.63 12.92
C SER A 356 -1.20 31.51 13.08
N GLY A 357 -1.07 32.59 13.85
CA GLY A 357 -2.04 33.68 13.97
C GLY A 357 -1.65 34.95 13.18
N PRO A 358 -2.39 36.06 13.36
CA PRO A 358 -2.13 37.33 12.68
C PRO A 358 -0.96 38.13 13.25
N GLU A 359 -0.59 37.93 14.52
CA GLU A 359 0.42 38.73 15.21
C GLU A 359 1.84 38.15 15.03
N PRO A 360 2.91 38.97 15.01
CA PRO A 360 4.27 38.50 14.77
C PRO A 360 4.83 37.50 15.80
N ASP A 361 4.30 37.49 17.03
CA ASP A 361 4.63 36.53 18.09
C ASP A 361 3.72 35.29 18.06
N SER A 362 2.73 35.24 17.17
CA SER A 362 1.80 34.10 17.00
C SER A 362 2.18 33.16 15.84
N LEU A 363 3.40 33.27 15.32
CA LEU A 363 3.92 32.46 14.21
C LEU A 363 4.32 31.05 14.68
N GLY A 364 3.82 30.01 14.00
CA GLY A 364 3.84 28.62 14.49
C GLY A 364 5.12 27.82 14.23
N CYS A 365 6.17 28.39 13.63
CA CYS A 365 7.45 27.70 13.41
C CYS A 365 8.64 28.67 13.29
N LEU A 366 9.87 28.16 13.39
CA LEU A 366 11.08 28.98 13.22
C LEU A 366 11.28 29.44 11.77
N LEU A 367 10.80 28.69 10.77
CA LEU A 367 10.76 29.17 9.38
C LEU A 367 10.05 30.53 9.28
N GLU A 368 8.94 30.70 10.00
CA GLU A 368 8.19 31.97 10.05
C GLU A 368 8.85 33.02 10.96
N LEU A 369 9.15 32.67 12.22
CA LEU A 369 9.75 33.60 13.19
C LEU A 369 11.09 34.16 12.72
N SER A 370 11.96 33.31 12.16
CA SER A 370 13.26 33.71 11.62
C SER A 370 13.17 34.27 10.19
N TRP A 371 11.99 34.23 9.57
CA TRP A 371 11.77 34.58 8.16
C TRP A 371 12.80 33.88 7.24
N ASN A 372 12.78 32.54 7.26
CA ASN A 372 13.71 31.65 6.56
C ASN A 372 15.20 31.91 6.91
N GLY A 373 15.48 32.24 8.16
CA GLY A 373 16.82 32.54 8.68
C GLY A 373 17.36 33.93 8.35
N GLN A 374 16.53 34.85 7.85
CA GLN A 374 16.92 36.25 7.62
C GLN A 374 16.95 37.07 8.92
N LYS A 375 16.02 36.79 9.84
CA LYS A 375 15.94 37.34 11.20
C LYS A 375 16.57 36.37 12.19
N THR A 376 17.00 36.90 13.33
CA THR A 376 17.54 36.13 14.45
C THR A 376 16.58 36.22 15.63
N ILE A 377 16.24 35.09 16.22
CA ILE A 377 15.37 34.98 17.40
C ILE A 377 16.25 35.05 18.65
N SER A 378 15.92 35.96 19.57
CA SER A 378 16.65 36.10 20.83
C SER A 378 16.08 35.15 21.87
N LEU A 379 16.92 34.28 22.42
CA LEU A 379 16.60 33.45 23.58
C LEU A 379 17.37 33.98 24.80
N LYS A 380 16.99 33.57 26.01
CA LYS A 380 17.80 33.85 27.20
C LYS A 380 19.17 33.16 27.07
N GLY A 381 20.23 33.95 26.93
CA GLY A 381 21.61 33.43 26.84
C GLY A 381 22.01 32.83 25.48
N ALA A 382 21.12 32.77 24.48
CA ALA A 382 21.41 32.21 23.16
C ALA A 382 20.64 32.94 22.04
N THR A 383 20.94 32.60 20.79
CA THR A 383 20.14 33.06 19.64
C THR A 383 19.88 31.91 18.68
N ARG A 384 18.77 31.96 17.95
CA ARG A 384 18.38 30.91 16.98
C ARG A 384 17.93 31.49 15.65
N LYS A 385 18.00 30.62 14.63
CA LYS A 385 17.35 30.78 13.32
C LYS A 385 16.56 29.53 12.99
N PHE A 386 17.19 28.39 13.24
CA PHE A 386 16.64 27.03 13.26
C PHE A 386 17.16 26.34 14.53
N LEU A 387 16.66 25.14 14.84
CA LEU A 387 17.05 24.39 16.04
C LEU A 387 18.49 23.87 15.95
N GLU A 388 19.22 23.99 17.05
CA GLU A 388 20.57 23.45 17.26
C GLU A 388 20.51 22.13 18.06
N ASP A 389 21.60 21.36 18.07
CA ASP A 389 21.63 20.07 18.77
C ASP A 389 21.64 20.27 20.29
N GLY A 390 20.78 19.53 20.98
CA GLY A 390 20.53 19.66 22.42
C GLY A 390 19.51 20.74 22.79
N ASP A 391 18.91 21.45 21.83
CA ASP A 391 17.73 22.28 22.11
C ASP A 391 16.54 21.40 22.53
N GLU A 392 15.76 21.90 23.49
CA GLU A 392 14.54 21.29 23.99
C GLU A 392 13.36 22.20 23.61
N VAL A 393 12.38 21.66 22.86
CA VAL A 393 11.17 22.38 22.43
C VAL A 393 10.01 21.91 23.29
N ILE A 394 9.29 22.86 23.89
CA ILE A 394 8.14 22.61 24.78
C ILE A 394 6.90 23.25 24.17
N ILE A 395 5.86 22.45 23.89
CA ILE A 395 4.55 22.98 23.48
C ILE A 395 3.55 22.81 24.63
N THR A 396 2.87 23.89 24.98
CA THR A 396 1.78 23.92 25.97
C THR A 396 0.52 24.54 25.35
N GLY A 397 -0.66 24.19 25.88
CA GLY A 397 -1.92 24.55 25.23
C GLY A 397 -3.12 24.45 26.16
N PHE A 398 -3.74 25.59 26.46
CA PHE A 398 -4.71 25.74 27.54
C PHE A 398 -5.92 26.62 27.18
N CYS A 399 -7.07 26.38 27.82
CA CYS A 399 -8.23 27.27 27.76
C CYS A 399 -8.27 28.22 28.97
N LYS A 400 -9.04 29.32 28.88
CA LYS A 400 -9.29 30.24 30.02
C LYS A 400 -10.76 30.61 30.10
N PHE A 401 -11.34 30.50 31.29
CA PHE A 401 -12.69 30.99 31.58
C PHE A 401 -12.63 32.44 32.07
N ILE A 402 -13.57 33.28 31.64
CA ILE A 402 -13.62 34.71 32.03
C ILE A 402 -14.02 34.89 33.52
N MET A 403 -14.56 33.87 34.18
CA MET A 403 -14.96 33.90 35.60
C MET A 403 -14.03 33.10 36.51
N HIS A 404 -12.87 33.67 36.89
CA HIS A 404 -12.04 33.37 38.08
C HIS A 404 -11.62 31.91 38.38
N TYR A 405 -11.99 30.94 37.56
CA TYR A 405 -11.55 29.55 37.59
C TYR A 405 -10.98 29.23 36.20
N ALA A 406 -9.67 29.02 36.11
CA ALA A 406 -9.05 28.66 34.85
C ALA A 406 -9.29 27.16 34.59
N LEU A 407 -10.01 26.82 33.51
CA LEU A 407 -9.84 25.49 32.92
C LEU A 407 -8.55 25.50 32.09
N ARG A 408 -7.41 25.49 32.76
CA ARG A 408 -6.21 25.17 32.01
C ARG A 408 -6.32 23.72 31.57
N ILE A 409 -6.05 23.50 30.30
CA ILE A 409 -5.63 22.23 29.73
C ILE A 409 -4.13 22.37 29.59
N GLU A 410 -3.35 21.32 29.63
CA GLU A 410 -2.00 21.35 29.07
C GLU A 410 -1.71 19.95 28.62
N MET A 411 -0.93 19.90 27.55
CA MET A 411 -0.63 18.68 26.86
C MET A 411 0.89 18.71 26.66
N GLU A 412 1.60 18.90 27.77
CA GLU A 412 3.02 19.27 27.79
C GLU A 412 3.82 18.32 26.90
N MET A 413 4.32 18.87 25.82
CA MET A 413 5.13 18.16 24.86
C MET A 413 6.56 18.61 25.04
N ASN A 414 7.33 17.85 25.82
CA ASN A 414 8.73 18.15 26.05
C ASN A 414 9.63 17.16 25.28
N THR A 415 10.70 17.62 24.65
CA THR A 415 11.49 16.77 23.72
C THR A 415 12.91 17.29 23.51
N PRO A 416 13.95 16.54 23.97
CA PRO A 416 15.37 16.85 23.71
C PRO A 416 15.87 16.41 22.33
N LEU A 417 17.02 16.95 21.90
CA LEU A 417 17.79 16.50 20.74
C LEU A 417 19.02 15.67 21.18
N GLY A 418 19.05 14.37 20.83
CA GLY A 418 19.98 13.38 21.39
C GLY A 418 21.28 13.09 20.61
N LEU A 419 22.32 12.65 21.34
CA LEU A 419 23.62 12.14 20.82
C LEU A 419 23.76 10.62 21.05
N ALA A 420 24.46 9.92 20.15
CA ALA A 420 24.59 8.46 20.19
C ALA A 420 25.49 7.93 21.35
N PRO A 421 25.10 6.85 22.06
CA PRO A 421 25.79 6.42 23.28
C PRO A 421 26.90 5.38 23.06
N ALA A 422 27.98 5.52 23.84
CA ALA A 422 28.93 4.44 24.16
C ALA A 422 28.77 4.02 25.63
N ARG A 423 28.91 2.71 25.89
CA ARG A 423 28.56 1.99 27.14
C ARG A 423 29.04 2.63 28.47
N GLY A 424 28.11 2.77 29.43
CA GLY A 424 28.13 1.92 30.62
C GLY A 424 28.17 2.54 32.04
N ARG A 425 27.34 1.92 32.93
CA ARG A 425 27.37 1.82 34.42
C ARG A 425 26.39 2.67 35.25
N LEU A 426 25.99 2.03 36.36
CA LEU A 426 25.13 2.47 37.46
C LEU A 426 25.66 3.70 38.21
N PHE A 427 24.77 4.48 38.85
CA PHE A 427 24.56 4.63 40.32
C PHE A 427 23.43 5.69 40.50
N LEU A 428 22.27 5.40 41.11
CA LEU A 428 21.91 5.33 42.54
C LEU A 428 21.71 6.68 43.26
N HIS A 429 20.47 6.84 43.77
CA HIS A 429 19.96 7.67 44.88
C HIS A 429 19.28 9.05 44.68
N CYS A 430 18.23 9.16 45.51
CA CYS A 430 17.20 10.18 45.68
C CYS A 430 17.65 11.45 46.43
N LEU A 431 16.85 12.51 46.21
CA LEU A 431 16.41 13.58 47.12
C LEU A 431 17.32 14.07 48.28
N ASP A 432 17.63 15.37 48.19
CA ASP A 432 17.53 16.40 49.24
C ASP A 432 17.61 16.01 50.73
N ASP A 433 18.57 16.60 51.45
CA ASP A 433 18.19 17.54 52.53
C ASP A 433 19.31 18.51 53.00
N ALA A 434 18.84 19.69 53.42
CA ALA A 434 19.44 20.75 54.26
C ALA A 434 20.96 20.90 54.52
N ILE A 435 21.46 22.10 54.16
CA ILE A 435 22.66 22.75 54.71
C ILE A 435 22.62 22.82 56.25
N LYS A 436 23.66 22.29 56.93
CA LYS A 436 24.15 22.74 58.27
C LYS A 436 25.45 22.01 58.68
N CYS A 437 26.61 22.62 58.46
CA CYS A 437 27.57 22.95 59.53
C CYS A 437 28.80 23.70 58.99
N TRP A 438 29.43 24.47 59.88
CA TRP A 438 30.33 25.57 59.57
C TRP A 438 31.76 25.24 60.03
N ILE A 439 32.76 25.66 59.24
CA ILE A 439 34.13 26.09 59.63
C ILE A 439 34.92 25.25 60.66
N GLY A 440 36.16 24.86 60.35
CA GLY A 440 37.03 24.36 61.43
C GLY A 440 38.44 23.80 61.15
N PHE A 441 39.19 24.43 60.25
CA PHE A 441 40.66 24.62 60.36
C PHE A 441 41.59 23.56 61.01
N PHE A 442 42.51 23.06 60.17
CA PHE A 442 43.98 22.96 60.39
C PHE A 442 44.63 21.75 61.11
N LYS A 443 45.50 21.07 60.33
CA LYS A 443 46.95 20.77 60.53
C LYS A 443 47.38 19.96 61.78
N MET A 444 48.50 19.22 61.82
CA MET A 444 49.81 19.43 61.18
C MET A 444 50.71 18.16 61.25
N ALA A 445 51.80 18.16 60.45
CA ALA A 445 53.02 17.30 60.58
C ALA A 445 52.88 15.80 60.20
N SER A 446 53.92 15.10 59.69
CA SER A 446 55.35 15.42 59.60
C SER A 446 56.12 14.64 58.49
N PHE A 447 57.27 15.17 58.03
CA PHE A 447 58.34 14.56 57.17
C PHE A 447 57.94 13.90 55.81
N TYR A 448 58.28 14.44 54.62
CA TYR A 448 59.66 14.59 54.10
C TYR A 448 59.79 15.57 52.88
N HIS A 449 60.90 16.32 52.86
CA HIS A 449 61.67 16.99 51.77
C HIS A 449 61.10 17.76 50.53
N LEU A 450 61.50 19.06 50.49
CA LEU A 450 62.18 19.86 49.42
C LEU A 450 61.51 20.24 48.07
N SER A 451 60.99 21.48 48.05
CA SER A 451 61.37 22.63 47.19
C SER A 451 61.67 22.52 45.66
N VAL A 452 60.99 23.41 44.92
CA VAL A 452 61.53 24.39 43.90
C VAL A 452 61.45 24.10 42.38
N LEU A 453 60.84 25.09 41.68
CA LEU A 453 60.90 25.51 40.25
C LEU A 453 60.19 24.73 39.10
N SER A 454 59.19 25.43 38.54
CA SER A 454 58.94 25.74 37.11
C SER A 454 59.27 24.75 35.96
N SER A 455 58.21 24.39 35.22
CA SER A 455 58.05 24.44 33.75
C SER A 455 59.03 23.75 32.76
N LEU A 456 58.40 23.17 31.72
CA LEU A 456 58.88 22.87 30.35
C LEU A 456 59.32 21.42 30.01
N ASP A 457 58.59 20.88 29.03
CA ASP A 457 59.05 20.26 27.77
C ASP A 457 59.45 18.78 27.58
N LEU A 458 58.88 18.28 26.47
CA LEU A 458 59.41 17.42 25.40
C LEU A 458 59.61 15.89 25.58
N GLU A 459 58.73 15.17 24.86
CA GLU A 459 58.98 14.11 23.86
C GLU A 459 59.82 12.84 24.14
N ALA A 460 59.25 11.73 23.61
CA ALA A 460 59.93 10.51 23.11
C ALA A 460 60.57 9.57 24.19
N PRO A 461 60.93 8.30 23.87
CA PRO A 461 60.95 7.66 22.55
C PRO A 461 60.32 6.24 22.39
N ILE A 462 59.84 5.99 21.17
CA ILE A 462 60.00 4.77 20.32
C ILE A 462 59.35 3.42 20.74
N PRO A 463 58.57 2.77 19.84
CA PRO A 463 57.99 1.44 20.03
C PRO A 463 58.83 0.28 19.45
N ILE A 464 58.53 -0.97 19.85
CA ILE A 464 58.96 -2.21 19.17
C ILE A 464 57.76 -3.17 19.04
N THR A 465 57.67 -3.84 17.88
CA THR A 465 56.52 -4.59 17.35
C THR A 465 56.90 -6.04 17.01
N VAL A 466 56.00 -7.03 17.18
CA VAL A 466 56.00 -8.39 16.57
C VAL A 466 54.66 -9.07 16.93
N HIS A 467 53.94 -9.86 16.11
CA HIS A 467 53.74 -9.96 14.66
C HIS A 467 52.37 -10.65 14.43
N LEU A 468 51.61 -10.22 13.41
CA LEU A 468 50.57 -11.05 12.76
C LEU A 468 50.79 -10.98 11.22
N PRO A 469 50.37 -11.99 10.43
CA PRO A 469 50.86 -12.16 9.07
C PRO A 469 50.40 -11.06 8.10
N GLN A 470 51.30 -10.64 7.21
CA GLN A 470 51.00 -9.70 6.14
C GLN A 470 50.24 -10.38 4.99
N GLN A 471 49.15 -9.76 4.55
CA GLN A 471 48.94 -9.56 3.11
C GLN A 471 49.00 -8.06 2.81
N THR A 472 50.18 -7.65 2.36
CA THR A 472 50.45 -6.54 1.42
C THR A 472 49.37 -5.46 1.23
N GLN A 473 49.65 -4.27 1.76
CA GLN A 473 49.32 -3.02 1.07
C GLN A 473 49.95 -3.01 -0.33
N PRO A 474 49.20 -2.82 -1.43
CA PRO A 474 49.75 -2.23 -2.63
C PRO A 474 49.82 -0.71 -2.40
N ASN A 475 51.03 -0.22 -2.22
CA ASN A 475 51.36 1.20 -2.24
C ASN A 475 50.87 1.79 -3.57
N SER A 476 49.68 2.38 -3.56
CA SER A 476 49.06 2.96 -4.75
C SER A 476 48.45 4.34 -4.48
N ALA A 477 48.53 4.90 -3.27
CA ALA A 477 47.86 6.16 -2.94
C ALA A 477 48.15 7.34 -3.90
N PRO A 478 49.37 7.58 -4.42
CA PRO A 478 49.59 8.60 -5.44
C PRO A 478 49.18 8.15 -6.85
N ALA A 479 49.45 6.88 -7.19
CA ALA A 479 49.23 6.32 -8.51
C ALA A 479 47.74 6.06 -8.80
N ALA A 480 47.02 5.39 -7.89
CA ALA A 480 45.59 5.20 -7.93
C ALA A 480 44.83 6.53 -7.90
N THR A 481 45.27 7.54 -7.14
CA THR A 481 44.63 8.86 -7.19
C THR A 481 44.85 9.56 -8.54
N LYS A 482 46.05 9.45 -9.14
CA LYS A 482 46.31 9.90 -10.52
C LYS A 482 45.55 9.08 -11.57
N ILE A 483 45.42 7.77 -11.40
CA ILE A 483 44.68 6.88 -12.32
C ILE A 483 43.18 7.16 -12.22
N GLN A 484 42.64 7.33 -11.02
CA GLN A 484 41.24 7.69 -10.80
C GLN A 484 40.91 9.09 -11.31
N SER A 485 41.80 10.09 -11.13
CA SER A 485 41.59 11.43 -11.69
C SER A 485 41.73 11.43 -13.22
N ALA A 486 42.73 10.75 -13.78
CA ALA A 486 42.88 10.57 -15.22
C ALA A 486 41.71 9.80 -15.84
N TYR A 487 41.20 8.76 -15.16
CA TYR A 487 40.04 7.98 -15.58
C TYR A 487 38.73 8.76 -15.49
N ARG A 488 38.52 9.56 -14.43
CA ARG A 488 37.40 10.52 -14.34
C ARG A 488 37.48 11.54 -15.48
N ALA A 489 38.64 12.17 -15.68
CA ALA A 489 38.86 13.13 -16.76
C ALA A 489 38.78 12.50 -18.17
N HIS A 490 39.10 11.22 -18.32
CA HIS A 490 38.87 10.47 -19.56
C HIS A 490 37.38 10.20 -19.77
N ARG A 491 36.67 9.68 -18.76
CA ARG A 491 35.21 9.45 -18.82
C ARG A 491 34.46 10.74 -19.13
N ILE A 492 34.72 11.84 -18.44
CA ILE A 492 34.07 13.14 -18.69
C ILE A 492 34.32 13.61 -20.14
N ARG A 493 35.56 13.50 -20.64
CA ARG A 493 35.85 13.81 -22.06
C ARG A 493 35.14 12.89 -23.04
N THR A 494 35.00 11.60 -22.73
CA THR A 494 34.25 10.66 -23.56
C THR A 494 32.75 10.98 -23.57
N LEU A 495 32.15 11.32 -22.42
CA LEU A 495 30.75 11.74 -22.35
C LEU A 495 30.50 13.07 -23.07
N HIS A 496 31.39 14.06 -22.94
CA HIS A 496 31.31 15.30 -23.71
C HIS A 496 31.47 15.09 -25.22
N ARG A 497 32.31 14.14 -25.67
CA ARG A 497 32.38 13.76 -27.09
C ARG A 497 31.06 13.15 -27.58
N THR A 498 30.40 12.33 -26.76
CA THR A 498 29.07 11.79 -27.10
C THR A 498 28.03 12.91 -27.22
N ILE A 499 27.98 13.85 -26.25
CA ILE A 499 27.07 15.01 -26.32
C ILE A 499 27.38 15.87 -27.55
N SER A 500 28.65 16.20 -27.80
CA SER A 500 29.06 17.00 -28.96
C SER A 500 28.76 16.29 -30.29
N SER A 501 28.84 14.96 -30.35
CA SER A 501 28.43 14.20 -31.54
C SER A 501 26.92 14.22 -31.75
N VAL A 502 26.12 14.29 -30.69
CA VAL A 502 24.66 14.47 -30.80
C VAL A 502 24.33 15.91 -31.21
N ASP A 503 25.01 16.91 -30.67
CA ASP A 503 24.83 18.33 -31.04
C ASP A 503 25.19 18.59 -32.51
N SER A 504 26.29 18.01 -33.01
CA SER A 504 26.65 18.11 -34.44
C SER A 504 25.72 17.33 -35.37
N ALA A 505 25.08 16.26 -34.89
CA ALA A 505 24.03 15.59 -35.65
C ALA A 505 22.70 16.38 -35.60
N ALA A 506 22.43 17.09 -34.50
CA ALA A 506 21.33 18.04 -34.41
C ALA A 506 21.56 19.27 -35.32
N ASP A 507 22.79 19.78 -35.45
CA ASP A 507 23.16 20.80 -36.45
C ASP A 507 22.82 20.35 -37.87
N GLU A 508 23.14 19.10 -38.21
CA GLU A 508 22.91 18.55 -39.55
C GLU A 508 21.42 18.35 -39.83
N LEU A 509 20.67 17.82 -38.86
CA LEU A 509 19.22 17.66 -38.98
C LEU A 509 18.50 19.03 -39.05
N GLN A 510 18.95 20.02 -38.27
CA GLN A 510 18.42 21.39 -38.36
C GLN A 510 18.58 21.95 -39.78
N ARG A 511 19.78 21.87 -40.37
CA ARG A 511 20.02 22.33 -41.76
C ARG A 511 19.26 21.54 -42.84
N VAL A 512 18.69 20.39 -42.50
CA VAL A 512 17.81 19.61 -43.39
C VAL A 512 16.37 20.08 -43.23
N ILE A 513 15.85 20.19 -42.00
CA ILE A 513 14.52 20.74 -41.71
C ILE A 513 14.36 22.18 -42.24
N GLN A 514 15.45 22.96 -42.25
CA GLN A 514 15.48 24.33 -42.78
C GLN A 514 15.43 24.46 -44.32
N ARG A 515 15.44 23.36 -45.09
CA ARG A 515 15.37 23.41 -46.56
C ARG A 515 13.93 23.37 -47.03
N GLN A 516 13.56 24.28 -47.93
CA GLN A 516 12.19 24.37 -48.43
C GLN A 516 11.70 23.06 -49.08
N ASP A 517 12.53 22.42 -49.90
CA ASP A 517 12.24 21.10 -50.50
C ASP A 517 11.89 20.02 -49.44
N THR A 518 12.47 20.13 -48.24
CA THR A 518 12.23 19.20 -47.13
C THR A 518 10.96 19.58 -46.36
N VAL A 519 10.71 20.88 -46.14
CA VAL A 519 9.45 21.40 -45.58
C VAL A 519 8.25 20.97 -46.44
N ASP A 520 8.37 21.10 -47.76
CA ASP A 520 7.32 20.73 -48.71
C ASP A 520 7.14 19.20 -48.83
N ALA A 521 8.23 18.43 -48.71
CA ALA A 521 8.15 16.97 -48.60
C ALA A 521 7.45 16.52 -47.30
N ILE A 522 7.78 17.12 -46.15
CA ILE A 522 7.14 16.82 -44.84
C ILE A 522 5.64 17.15 -44.87
N ARG A 523 5.25 18.24 -45.53
CA ARG A 523 3.84 18.65 -45.70
C ARG A 523 3.03 17.73 -46.64
N SER A 524 3.69 17.01 -47.55
CA SER A 524 3.04 16.21 -48.59
C SER A 524 3.19 14.70 -48.44
N ASP A 525 4.19 14.22 -47.69
CA ASP A 525 4.42 12.81 -47.37
C ASP A 525 4.64 12.60 -45.85
N GLU A 526 3.62 12.05 -45.19
CA GLU A 526 3.67 11.58 -43.79
C GLU A 526 4.87 10.67 -43.49
N ARG A 527 5.43 9.96 -44.48
CA ARG A 527 6.63 9.12 -44.28
C ARG A 527 7.89 9.94 -44.03
N GLU A 528 8.05 11.09 -44.69
CA GLU A 528 9.19 11.97 -44.43
C GLU A 528 9.00 12.75 -43.12
N LYS A 529 7.75 13.07 -42.73
CA LYS A 529 7.45 13.52 -41.36
C LYS A 529 7.90 12.49 -40.32
N LEU A 530 7.42 11.25 -40.43
CA LEU A 530 7.76 10.15 -39.51
C LEU A 530 9.27 9.92 -39.45
N ARG A 531 9.95 9.90 -40.59
CA ARG A 531 11.41 9.74 -40.68
C ARG A 531 12.17 10.86 -39.99
N MET A 532 11.71 12.11 -40.10
CA MET A 532 12.34 13.25 -39.43
C MET A 532 12.09 13.24 -37.91
N ASN A 533 10.88 12.86 -37.49
CA ASN A 533 10.53 12.65 -36.08
C ASN A 533 11.34 11.50 -35.45
N GLU A 534 11.49 10.37 -36.13
CA GLU A 534 12.36 9.27 -35.72
C GLU A 534 13.82 9.71 -35.57
N ALA A 535 14.33 10.54 -36.48
CA ALA A 535 15.69 11.07 -36.41
C ALA A 535 15.90 12.00 -35.20
N LEU A 536 14.97 12.92 -34.91
CA LEU A 536 14.99 13.78 -33.72
C LEU A 536 14.93 12.95 -32.42
N MET A 537 14.00 11.99 -32.35
CA MET A 537 13.86 11.10 -31.19
C MET A 537 15.08 10.20 -30.98
N ALA A 538 15.71 9.71 -32.04
CA ALA A 538 16.96 8.95 -31.96
C ALA A 538 18.12 9.80 -31.38
N LEU A 539 18.17 11.11 -31.66
CA LEU A 539 19.13 12.01 -31.04
C LEU A 539 18.83 12.23 -29.55
N LEU A 540 17.56 12.43 -29.16
CA LEU A 540 17.16 12.52 -27.75
C LEU A 540 17.49 11.26 -26.94
N LEU A 541 17.20 10.06 -27.49
CA LEU A 541 17.52 8.79 -26.84
C LEU A 541 19.03 8.57 -26.70
N ARG A 542 19.82 8.89 -27.74
CA ARG A 542 21.29 8.88 -27.64
C ARG A 542 21.80 9.87 -26.60
N LEU A 543 21.14 11.01 -26.44
CA LEU A 543 21.51 12.03 -25.46
C LEU A 543 21.18 11.61 -24.03
N ASP A 544 20.02 11.00 -23.78
CA ASP A 544 19.65 10.56 -22.43
C ASP A 544 20.48 9.37 -21.94
N SER A 545 21.00 8.54 -22.86
CA SER A 545 22.00 7.50 -22.56
C SER A 545 23.30 8.03 -21.93
N VAL A 546 23.55 9.35 -21.98
CA VAL A 546 24.70 10.00 -21.34
C VAL A 546 24.40 10.24 -19.85
N PRO A 547 25.06 9.54 -18.91
CA PRO A 547 24.71 9.60 -17.49
C PRO A 547 25.20 10.91 -16.86
N GLY A 548 24.25 11.70 -16.32
CA GLY A 548 24.48 13.07 -15.82
C GLY A 548 25.06 13.21 -14.41
N TRP A 549 26.00 12.35 -14.01
CA TRP A 549 26.67 12.40 -12.70
C TRP A 549 27.72 13.53 -12.57
N ASP A 550 28.21 14.03 -13.70
CA ASP A 550 29.08 15.22 -13.75
C ASP A 550 28.23 16.47 -14.11
N PRO A 551 28.32 17.58 -13.35
CA PRO A 551 27.51 18.77 -13.60
C PRO A 551 27.73 19.42 -14.97
N ALA A 552 28.95 19.42 -15.52
CA ALA A 552 29.25 20.02 -16.82
C ALA A 552 28.72 19.16 -17.97
N VAL A 553 28.84 17.84 -17.84
CA VAL A 553 28.19 16.86 -18.75
C VAL A 553 26.67 17.05 -18.71
N ARG A 554 26.07 17.20 -17.52
CA ARG A 554 24.63 17.38 -17.35
C ARG A 554 24.10 18.68 -18.00
N GLU A 555 24.84 19.78 -17.88
CA GLU A 555 24.42 21.06 -18.48
C GLU A 555 24.59 21.08 -20.00
N ALA A 556 25.70 20.53 -20.51
CA ALA A 556 25.87 20.34 -21.94
C ALA A 556 24.76 19.43 -22.52
N ARG A 557 24.37 18.37 -21.81
CA ARG A 557 23.25 17.49 -22.17
C ARG A 557 21.93 18.27 -22.28
N ARG A 558 21.61 19.10 -21.28
CA ARG A 558 20.38 19.93 -21.26
C ARG A 558 20.30 20.92 -22.42
N LYS A 559 21.41 21.58 -22.75
CA LYS A 559 21.46 22.54 -23.86
C LYS A 559 21.07 21.88 -25.19
N VAL A 560 21.63 20.71 -25.47
CA VAL A 560 21.35 19.95 -26.70
C VAL A 560 19.92 19.37 -26.69
N SER A 561 19.42 18.89 -25.54
CA SER A 561 18.04 18.40 -25.42
C SER A 561 17.01 19.47 -25.79
N ARG A 562 17.11 20.69 -25.22
CA ARG A 562 16.18 21.79 -25.52
C ARG A 562 16.12 22.11 -27.01
N ARG A 563 17.29 22.14 -27.65
CA ARG A 563 17.42 22.41 -29.09
C ARG A 563 16.76 21.33 -29.95
N ILE A 564 16.88 20.05 -29.58
CA ILE A 564 16.23 18.96 -30.32
C ILE A 564 14.71 18.99 -30.13
N VAL A 565 14.22 19.30 -28.92
CA VAL A 565 12.77 19.46 -28.65
C VAL A 565 12.18 20.61 -29.47
N GLY A 566 12.81 21.79 -29.50
CA GLY A 566 12.32 22.91 -30.31
C GLY A 566 12.26 22.62 -31.81
N MET A 567 13.21 21.83 -32.34
CA MET A 567 13.14 21.35 -33.73
C MET A 567 11.97 20.39 -33.99
N GLN A 568 11.51 19.67 -32.96
CA GLN A 568 10.37 18.75 -33.05
C GLN A 568 9.04 19.52 -33.05
N GLU A 569 8.93 20.55 -32.21
CA GLU A 569 7.78 21.47 -32.21
C GLU A 569 7.65 22.22 -33.55
N ILE A 570 8.77 22.65 -34.14
CA ILE A 570 8.81 23.22 -35.50
C ILE A 570 8.33 22.21 -36.57
N LEU A 571 8.77 20.95 -36.48
CA LEU A 571 8.40 19.89 -37.43
C LEU A 571 6.89 19.60 -37.39
N ASP A 572 6.30 19.58 -36.19
CA ASP A 572 4.87 19.39 -36.02
C ASP A 572 4.08 20.62 -36.52
N ALA A 573 4.51 21.85 -36.20
CA ALA A 573 3.90 23.08 -36.70
C ALA A 573 3.92 23.19 -38.25
N ILE A 574 5.00 22.75 -38.90
CA ILE A 574 5.08 22.64 -40.37
C ILE A 574 3.97 21.75 -40.94
N THR A 575 3.60 20.68 -40.22
CA THR A 575 2.57 19.72 -40.64
C THR A 575 1.15 20.27 -40.50
N GLU A 576 0.89 21.07 -39.46
CA GLU A 576 -0.46 21.56 -39.16
C GLU A 576 -0.95 22.63 -40.14
N SER A 577 -0.03 23.33 -40.81
CA SER A 577 -0.34 24.29 -41.89
C SER A 577 -0.81 23.60 -43.19
N LYS A 578 -2.13 23.45 -43.37
CA LYS A 578 -2.73 22.98 -44.63
C LYS A 578 -2.75 24.08 -45.71
N VAL A 579 -2.58 23.65 -46.96
CA VAL A 579 -2.55 24.52 -48.14
C VAL A 579 -3.97 24.91 -48.56
N GLU A 580 -4.44 26.07 -48.09
CA GLU A 580 -5.45 26.90 -48.74
C GLU A 580 -5.08 28.38 -48.48
N ASP A 581 -5.02 29.18 -49.54
CA ASP A 581 -4.65 30.62 -49.58
C ASP A 581 -3.32 31.07 -48.95
N GLY A 582 -2.22 30.81 -49.68
CA GLY A 582 -1.30 31.88 -50.12
C GLY A 582 -0.35 32.57 -49.11
N GLN A 583 -0.48 32.38 -47.80
CA GLN A 583 0.43 32.97 -46.80
C GLN A 583 0.96 31.89 -45.83
N SER A 584 2.20 31.45 -46.05
CA SER A 584 2.91 30.53 -45.14
C SER A 584 3.67 31.32 -44.08
N TYR A 585 3.36 31.07 -42.79
CA TYR A 585 3.96 31.69 -41.58
C TYR A 585 5.50 31.82 -41.59
N PHE A 586 6.17 30.92 -42.32
CA PHE A 586 7.63 30.80 -42.45
C PHE A 586 8.28 31.70 -43.54
N TRP A 587 7.49 32.33 -44.42
CA TRP A 587 8.00 33.05 -45.61
C TRP A 587 7.52 34.49 -45.68
N GLY A 588 8.46 35.43 -45.87
CA GLY A 588 8.17 36.85 -46.01
C GLY A 588 7.53 37.21 -47.36
N TYR A 589 6.89 38.39 -47.41
CA TYR A 589 6.21 38.94 -48.60
C TYR A 589 7.13 39.19 -49.82
N ASP A 590 8.43 39.02 -49.63
CA ASP A 590 9.54 39.23 -50.58
C ASP A 590 10.29 37.94 -50.95
N GLY A 591 9.87 36.78 -50.43
CA GLY A 591 10.38 35.46 -50.83
C GLY A 591 11.70 35.02 -50.20
N PHE A 592 12.18 35.70 -49.15
CA PHE A 592 13.30 35.22 -48.32
C PHE A 592 12.82 34.52 -47.04
N THR A 593 13.61 33.56 -46.56
CA THR A 593 13.37 32.83 -45.30
C THR A 593 13.41 33.80 -44.12
N ARG A 594 12.39 33.76 -43.25
CA ARG A 594 12.42 34.47 -41.97
C ARG A 594 13.55 33.95 -41.08
N ASN A 595 14.10 34.80 -40.19
CA ASN A 595 15.20 34.40 -39.32
C ASN A 595 14.71 33.40 -38.26
N TRP A 596 15.46 32.33 -38.01
CA TRP A 596 15.00 31.23 -37.15
C TRP A 596 14.83 31.62 -35.68
N ASP A 597 15.63 32.57 -35.20
CA ASP A 597 15.48 33.11 -33.84
C ASP A 597 14.21 33.99 -33.71
N GLU A 598 13.72 34.59 -34.81
CA GLU A 598 12.47 35.37 -34.83
C GLU A 598 11.22 34.47 -34.89
N ILE A 599 11.28 33.36 -35.63
CA ILE A 599 10.19 32.37 -35.69
C ILE A 599 9.97 31.72 -34.32
N LEU A 600 11.06 31.36 -33.62
CA LEU A 600 10.98 30.83 -32.26
C LEU A 600 10.41 31.86 -31.28
N ALA A 601 10.80 33.13 -31.39
CA ALA A 601 10.26 34.20 -30.54
C ALA A 601 8.75 34.43 -30.77
N GLU A 602 8.26 34.44 -32.02
CA GLU A 602 6.82 34.53 -32.32
C GLU A 602 6.03 33.32 -31.84
N MET A 603 6.59 32.10 -31.94
CA MET A 603 5.95 30.90 -31.40
C MET A 603 5.91 30.91 -29.86
N GLU A 604 6.95 31.40 -29.18
CA GLU A 604 6.91 31.66 -27.74
C GLU A 604 5.86 32.72 -27.37
N GLU A 605 5.68 33.75 -28.20
CA GLU A 605 4.67 34.81 -28.02
C GLU A 605 3.22 34.29 -28.21
N ASP A 606 2.96 33.47 -29.23
CA ASP A 606 1.63 32.88 -29.49
C ASP A 606 1.28 31.75 -28.51
N VAL A 607 2.27 30.98 -28.03
CA VAL A 607 2.08 30.04 -26.90
C VAL A 607 1.78 30.81 -25.60
N CYS A 608 2.44 31.95 -25.36
CA CYS A 608 2.07 32.85 -24.27
C CYS A 608 0.61 33.32 -24.43
N LYS A 609 0.24 33.98 -25.54
CA LYS A 609 -1.12 34.49 -25.78
C LYS A 609 -2.23 33.43 -25.68
N SER A 610 -1.97 32.21 -26.13
CA SER A 610 -2.95 31.12 -26.11
C SER A 610 -3.10 30.40 -24.76
N THR A 611 -2.11 30.50 -23.85
CA THR A 611 -2.18 29.89 -22.50
C THR A 611 -2.20 30.88 -21.33
N GLY A 612 -1.97 32.17 -21.57
CA GLY A 612 -2.19 33.24 -20.61
C GLY A 612 -2.29 34.62 -21.29
N GLY A 613 -3.40 35.32 -21.06
CA GLY A 613 -3.55 36.72 -21.49
C GLY A 613 -2.56 37.66 -20.78
N ASP A 614 -2.66 38.96 -21.09
CA ASP A 614 -1.76 40.10 -20.84
C ASP A 614 -0.96 40.15 -19.51
N GLU A 615 -1.38 39.43 -18.46
CA GLU A 615 -0.61 39.27 -17.21
C GLU A 615 0.57 38.29 -17.33
N LEU A 616 0.45 37.21 -18.13
CA LEU A 616 1.55 36.25 -18.33
C LEU A 616 2.70 36.87 -19.14
N GLU A 617 2.37 37.73 -20.10
CA GLU A 617 3.32 38.51 -20.88
C GLU A 617 4.15 39.45 -19.99
N ARG A 618 3.51 40.15 -19.04
CA ARG A 618 4.22 40.92 -18.00
C ARG A 618 5.10 40.05 -17.12
N PHE A 619 4.60 38.90 -16.66
CA PHE A 619 5.36 38.00 -15.79
C PHE A 619 6.64 37.51 -16.47
N CYS A 620 6.56 37.10 -17.75
CA CYS A 620 7.72 36.69 -18.54
C CYS A 620 8.71 37.84 -18.78
N ALA A 621 8.22 39.06 -19.08
CA ALA A 621 9.07 40.24 -19.26
C ALA A 621 9.82 40.67 -17.98
N GLU A 622 9.19 40.56 -16.80
CA GLU A 622 9.80 40.98 -15.54
C GLU A 622 10.71 39.92 -14.89
N HIS A 623 10.45 38.61 -15.08
CA HIS A 623 11.06 37.56 -14.27
C HIS A 623 11.98 36.56 -15.02
N LEU A 624 11.90 36.44 -16.35
CA LEU A 624 12.66 35.40 -17.09
C LEU A 624 13.86 35.91 -17.91
N GLY A 625 14.01 37.23 -18.09
CA GLY A 625 15.30 37.82 -18.48
C GLY A 625 15.82 37.45 -19.89
N PHE A 626 14.97 37.49 -20.91
CA PHE A 626 15.41 37.46 -22.31
C PHE A 626 15.56 38.87 -22.90
N ARG A 627 16.45 39.01 -23.89
CA ARG A 627 16.73 40.30 -24.54
C ARG A 627 15.72 40.57 -25.67
N CYS A 628 14.86 41.58 -25.51
CA CYS A 628 14.23 42.23 -26.66
C CYS A 628 14.24 43.75 -26.50
N LEU A 629 15.32 44.40 -26.97
CA LEU A 629 15.36 45.86 -27.19
C LEU A 629 16.58 46.25 -28.04
N GLN A 630 16.39 46.35 -29.37
CA GLN A 630 16.74 47.50 -30.21
C GLN A 630 16.84 47.16 -31.72
N SER A 631 15.73 47.37 -32.42
CA SER A 631 15.61 47.66 -33.86
C SER A 631 14.11 47.95 -34.09
N THR A 632 13.61 49.14 -34.43
CA THR A 632 14.23 50.30 -35.12
C THR A 632 13.65 51.63 -34.62
N THR A 633 14.47 52.65 -34.48
CA THR A 633 14.05 54.05 -34.26
C THR A 633 13.91 54.80 -35.58
N THR A 634 12.70 55.23 -35.96
CA THR A 634 12.43 56.52 -36.65
C THR A 634 10.94 56.66 -36.96
N TYR A 635 10.24 57.63 -36.35
CA TYR A 635 9.78 58.84 -37.06
C TYR A 635 9.12 59.84 -36.07
N TRP A 636 9.59 61.08 -36.16
CA TRP A 636 9.01 62.33 -35.65
C TRP A 636 7.56 62.49 -36.19
N THR A 637 6.56 63.18 -35.60
CA THR A 637 6.57 64.27 -34.60
C THR A 637 5.17 64.69 -34.10
N THR A 638 5.15 65.50 -33.03
CA THR A 638 4.22 66.62 -32.71
C THR A 638 2.72 66.43 -32.36
N ASP A 639 2.41 67.00 -31.19
CA ASP A 639 1.33 67.97 -30.88
C ASP A 639 -0.11 67.54 -30.48
N HIS A 640 -0.53 68.13 -29.33
CA HIS A 640 -1.81 68.81 -29.00
C HIS A 640 -3.16 68.18 -29.48
N GLU A 641 -4.29 68.18 -28.74
CA GLU A 641 -4.71 69.04 -27.62
C GLU A 641 -5.97 68.50 -26.87
N PHE A 642 -6.05 68.81 -25.57
CA PHE A 642 -7.22 69.23 -24.75
C PHE A 642 -8.60 68.51 -24.71
N LEU A 643 -9.04 68.29 -23.45
CA LEU A 643 -10.39 68.44 -22.85
C LEU A 643 -11.48 67.33 -22.91
N LEU A 644 -11.64 66.68 -21.74
CA LEU A 644 -12.84 66.56 -20.88
C LEU A 644 -14.09 67.42 -21.27
N PRO A 645 -15.37 67.02 -20.96
CA PRO A 645 -15.74 66.48 -19.63
C PRO A 645 -16.95 65.49 -19.48
N LEU A 646 -16.95 64.81 -18.32
CA LEU A 646 -18.08 64.41 -17.45
C LEU A 646 -19.55 64.67 -17.90
N LYS A 647 -20.41 63.62 -17.95
CA LYS A 647 -21.46 63.32 -16.91
C LYS A 647 -22.36 62.09 -17.19
N TRP A 648 -23.11 61.71 -16.14
CA TRP A 648 -23.98 60.53 -15.92
C TRP A 648 -25.31 60.43 -16.70
N LYS A 649 -25.81 59.16 -16.85
CA LYS A 649 -27.21 58.64 -16.97
C LYS A 649 -28.08 59.21 -18.12
N GLU A 650 -28.93 58.44 -18.83
CA GLU A 650 -29.98 57.53 -18.31
C GLU A 650 -30.40 56.41 -19.33
N LYS A 651 -31.69 56.03 -19.44
CA LYS A 651 -32.21 54.71 -19.92
C LYS A 651 -32.90 54.66 -21.32
N ASP A 652 -33.17 53.40 -21.74
CA ASP A 652 -34.36 52.84 -22.45
C ASP A 652 -34.42 52.74 -24.01
N LEU A 653 -34.64 51.48 -24.49
CA LEU A 653 -35.59 50.92 -25.52
C LEU A 653 -35.94 51.69 -26.83
N PRO A 654 -36.25 51.02 -28.01
CA PRO A 654 -37.40 50.07 -28.15
C PRO A 654 -37.47 48.99 -29.31
N ILE A 655 -38.24 47.91 -29.06
CA ILE A 655 -39.34 47.23 -29.84
C ILE A 655 -39.21 46.84 -31.36
N CYS A 656 -39.46 45.55 -31.71
CA CYS A 656 -40.53 45.05 -32.64
C CYS A 656 -40.54 43.51 -32.98
N ASN A 657 -41.59 42.78 -32.54
CA ASN A 657 -42.52 41.82 -33.24
C ASN A 657 -42.06 40.79 -34.32
N ASN A 658 -42.63 39.56 -34.47
CA ASN A 658 -44.03 39.11 -34.28
C ASN A 658 -44.24 37.55 -34.22
N VAL A 659 -45.34 37.06 -33.56
CA VAL A 659 -46.13 35.78 -33.86
C VAL A 659 -45.47 34.40 -33.50
N ILE A 660 -46.08 33.32 -32.92
CA ILE A 660 -47.44 32.99 -32.36
C ILE A 660 -47.47 31.77 -31.35
N HIS A 661 -48.66 31.20 -31.06
CA HIS A 661 -49.12 30.13 -30.10
C HIS A 661 -48.57 28.68 -30.20
N PHE A 662 -48.77 27.75 -29.23
CA PHE A 662 -49.72 27.55 -28.07
C PHE A 662 -48.93 27.19 -26.76
N SER A 663 -49.25 27.55 -25.49
CA SER A 663 -50.48 27.55 -24.63
C SER A 663 -50.86 26.17 -24.01
N PHE A 664 -51.14 25.95 -22.70
CA PHE A 664 -51.17 26.81 -21.49
C PHE A 664 -51.09 26.01 -20.12
N MET A 665 -51.14 26.72 -18.98
CA MET A 665 -50.89 26.32 -17.56
C MET A 665 -52.02 25.55 -16.80
N SER A 666 -51.78 25.08 -15.56
CA SER A 666 -52.49 25.57 -14.33
C SER A 666 -51.96 25.01 -12.97
N LYS A 667 -52.68 25.26 -11.85
CA LYS A 667 -52.23 25.28 -10.43
C LYS A 667 -52.95 24.26 -9.50
N SER A 668 -52.44 24.21 -8.26
CA SER A 668 -52.80 23.48 -7.02
C SER A 668 -54.26 23.37 -6.50
N GLN A 669 -54.52 22.27 -5.75
CA GLN A 669 -55.54 22.01 -4.68
C GLN A 669 -57.04 22.01 -5.11
N LEU A 670 -57.93 21.09 -4.67
CA LEU A 670 -58.39 20.80 -3.27
C LEU A 670 -59.44 19.63 -3.22
N VAL A 671 -59.76 19.14 -2.00
CA VAL A 671 -60.96 18.34 -1.53
C VAL A 671 -60.92 16.80 -1.43
N ASN A 672 -61.37 16.32 -0.26
CA ASN A 672 -61.56 14.95 0.28
C ASN A 672 -62.68 14.09 -0.37
N SER A 673 -62.63 12.77 -0.13
CA SER A 673 -63.80 11.99 0.34
C SER A 673 -63.40 10.74 1.17
N HIS A 674 -64.22 10.38 2.16
CA HIS A 674 -64.04 9.24 3.09
C HIS A 674 -64.72 7.95 2.62
N VAL A 675 -64.21 6.76 3.01
CA VAL A 675 -64.88 5.55 3.59
C VAL A 675 -63.76 4.59 4.09
N SER A 676 -63.93 3.68 5.07
CA SER A 676 -64.11 3.84 6.54
C SER A 676 -63.89 2.49 7.28
N TRP A 677 -63.59 2.55 8.59
CA TRP A 677 -63.66 1.48 9.63
C TRP A 677 -62.78 0.21 9.55
N GLY A 678 -62.21 -0.16 10.71
CA GLY A 678 -61.44 -1.40 10.88
C GLY A 678 -60.63 -1.57 12.18
N THR A 679 -61.04 -1.00 13.31
CA THR A 679 -60.42 -1.28 14.63
C THR A 679 -60.97 -2.58 15.23
N THR A 680 -60.11 -3.42 15.81
CA THR A 680 -60.54 -4.38 16.86
C THR A 680 -59.41 -4.58 17.88
N GLU A 681 -59.71 -4.29 19.15
CA GLU A 681 -58.85 -4.60 20.31
C GLU A 681 -59.03 -6.07 20.73
N ILE A 682 -57.97 -6.72 21.23
CA ILE A 682 -58.04 -7.54 22.46
C ILE A 682 -56.70 -7.35 23.19
N GLY A 683 -56.74 -6.95 24.46
CA GLY A 683 -55.58 -7.06 25.37
C GLY A 683 -55.84 -8.12 26.44
N CYS A 684 -54.79 -8.74 26.97
CA CYS A 684 -54.79 -9.25 28.34
C CYS A 684 -53.36 -9.47 28.89
N ILE A 685 -53.21 -8.95 30.11
CA ILE A 685 -52.17 -9.13 31.12
C ILE A 685 -51.66 -10.58 31.24
N LEU A 686 -50.35 -10.76 31.46
CA LEU A 686 -49.75 -11.54 32.57
C LEU A 686 -48.22 -11.31 32.66
N ASN A 687 -47.63 -11.54 33.83
CA ASN A 687 -46.29 -11.08 34.23
C ASN A 687 -45.11 -11.86 33.58
N GLU A 688 -44.03 -11.16 33.23
CA GLU A 688 -42.71 -11.74 32.87
C GLU A 688 -41.62 -11.38 33.91
N GLU A 689 -41.78 -11.78 35.18
CA GLU A 689 -40.77 -11.49 36.23
C GLU A 689 -40.24 -12.71 37.00
N GLU A 690 -40.66 -13.95 36.69
CA GLU A 690 -40.23 -15.17 37.42
C GLU A 690 -39.47 -16.23 36.58
N VAL A 691 -39.21 -16.01 35.28
CA VAL A 691 -38.60 -17.04 34.40
C VAL A 691 -37.11 -16.83 34.12
N LYS A 692 -36.49 -15.74 34.61
CA LYS A 692 -35.14 -15.34 34.20
C LYS A 692 -33.97 -15.81 35.09
N GLU A 693 -34.21 -16.28 36.31
CA GLU A 693 -33.11 -16.63 37.23
C GLU A 693 -32.62 -18.08 37.14
N GLU A 694 -33.43 -19.04 36.69
CA GLU A 694 -32.96 -20.45 36.57
C GLU A 694 -32.10 -20.74 35.33
N MET A 695 -32.16 -19.91 34.28
CA MET A 695 -31.41 -20.14 33.03
C MET A 695 -29.94 -19.66 33.06
N GLU A 696 -29.54 -18.75 33.95
CA GLU A 696 -28.16 -18.21 33.94
C GLU A 696 -27.12 -19.11 34.64
N ALA A 697 -27.55 -20.10 35.43
CA ALA A 697 -26.62 -21.00 36.13
C ALA A 697 -26.12 -22.16 35.25
N ASP A 698 -27.01 -22.80 34.48
CA ASP A 698 -26.73 -24.09 33.81
C ASP A 698 -25.75 -23.98 32.62
N TRP A 699 -25.60 -22.79 32.00
CA TRP A 699 -24.75 -22.61 30.83
C TRP A 699 -23.24 -22.62 31.15
N ARG A 700 -22.85 -22.14 32.33
CA ARG A 700 -21.42 -22.02 32.69
C ARG A 700 -20.80 -23.40 32.89
N ASP A 701 -21.50 -24.27 33.61
CA ASP A 701 -21.00 -25.59 33.98
C ASP A 701 -21.11 -26.62 32.85
N ARG A 702 -22.13 -26.50 31.98
CA ARG A 702 -22.32 -27.43 30.85
C ARG A 702 -21.62 -27.04 29.55
N ILE A 703 -21.34 -25.76 29.33
CA ILE A 703 -20.81 -25.27 28.05
C ILE A 703 -19.46 -24.58 28.25
N LEU A 704 -19.37 -23.56 29.10
CA LEU A 704 -18.18 -22.72 29.18
C LEU A 704 -16.94 -23.48 29.68
N PHE A 705 -17.04 -24.20 30.81
CA PHE A 705 -15.89 -24.91 31.36
C PHE A 705 -15.41 -26.10 30.52
N PRO A 706 -16.28 -26.95 29.92
CA PRO A 706 -15.85 -27.94 28.93
C PRO A 706 -15.14 -27.33 27.71
N PHE A 707 -15.65 -26.20 27.17
CA PHE A 707 -15.06 -25.52 26.03
C PHE A 707 -13.66 -24.95 26.36
N LEU A 708 -13.50 -24.31 27.53
CA LEU A 708 -12.20 -23.84 28.04
C LEU A 708 -11.23 -25.01 28.30
N GLY A 709 -11.74 -26.16 28.76
CA GLY A 709 -10.97 -27.39 28.90
C GLY A 709 -10.42 -27.90 27.56
N ILE A 710 -11.26 -27.93 26.52
CA ILE A 710 -10.86 -28.32 25.16
C ILE A 710 -9.83 -27.35 24.58
N ILE A 711 -10.02 -26.03 24.75
CA ILE A 711 -9.03 -25.02 24.32
C ILE A 711 -7.68 -25.23 25.04
N SER A 712 -7.71 -25.48 26.35
CA SER A 712 -6.49 -25.70 27.13
C SER A 712 -5.77 -26.99 26.69
N PHE A 713 -6.51 -28.07 26.47
CA PHE A 713 -5.97 -29.37 26.05
C PHE A 713 -5.44 -29.35 24.61
N THR A 714 -6.14 -28.67 23.69
CA THR A 714 -5.68 -28.49 22.30
C THR A 714 -4.46 -27.56 22.21
N THR A 715 -4.38 -26.53 23.04
CA THR A 715 -3.17 -25.69 23.18
C THR A 715 -1.99 -26.51 23.72
N LEU A 716 -2.22 -27.36 24.73
CA LEU A 716 -1.19 -28.25 25.27
C LEU A 716 -0.71 -29.29 24.24
N LEU A 717 -1.61 -29.85 23.43
CA LEU A 717 -1.27 -30.74 22.32
C LEU A 717 -0.50 -30.01 21.22
N TYR A 718 -0.91 -28.80 20.83
CA TYR A 718 -0.22 -27.99 19.83
C TYR A 718 1.22 -27.66 20.24
N LEU A 719 1.44 -27.29 21.51
CA LEU A 719 2.76 -26.98 22.04
C LEU A 719 3.68 -28.21 22.21
N ASN A 720 3.13 -29.41 22.37
CA ASN A 720 3.92 -30.64 22.53
C ASN A 720 4.10 -31.46 21.23
N PHE A 721 3.26 -31.24 20.21
CA PHE A 721 3.24 -32.04 18.97
C PHE A 721 3.18 -31.20 17.68
N SER A 722 3.64 -29.94 17.71
CA SER A 722 3.61 -28.99 16.57
C SER A 722 4.16 -29.55 15.26
N ASP A 723 5.17 -30.41 15.35
CA ASP A 723 5.89 -30.95 14.19
C ASP A 723 5.19 -32.18 13.58
N GLN A 724 4.15 -32.71 14.26
CA GLN A 724 3.37 -33.87 13.82
C GLN A 724 1.86 -33.57 13.60
N LEU A 725 1.37 -32.39 13.99
CA LEU A 725 -0.03 -31.98 13.84
C LEU A 725 -0.21 -30.94 12.72
N SER A 726 -0.84 -31.36 11.61
CA SER A 726 -1.27 -30.47 10.53
C SER A 726 -2.64 -29.85 10.83
N PHE A 727 -2.66 -28.64 11.40
CA PHE A 727 -3.89 -27.87 11.57
C PHE A 727 -4.29 -27.16 10.26
N PRO A 728 -5.58 -27.18 9.86
CA PRO A 728 -6.04 -26.45 8.69
C PRO A 728 -5.99 -24.93 8.94
N VAL A 729 -5.46 -24.20 7.97
CA VAL A 729 -5.32 -22.74 8.00
C VAL A 729 -6.69 -22.07 7.89
N LEU A 730 -7.30 -21.75 9.04
CA LEU A 730 -8.69 -21.28 9.17
C LEU A 730 -9.05 -20.00 8.39
N TRP A 731 -8.06 -19.20 7.96
CA TRP A 731 -8.29 -17.95 7.21
C TRP A 731 -8.21 -18.10 5.67
N GLN A 732 -7.77 -19.24 5.14
CA GLN A 732 -7.63 -19.45 3.71
C GLN A 732 -8.90 -20.10 3.12
N PRO A 733 -9.37 -19.69 1.93
CA PRO A 733 -10.50 -20.34 1.30
C PRO A 733 -10.18 -21.81 1.00
N LYS A 734 -11.18 -22.68 1.21
CA LYS A 734 -11.16 -24.05 0.71
C LYS A 734 -11.20 -24.04 -0.82
N MET A 735 -10.33 -24.83 -1.43
CA MET A 735 -10.24 -25.08 -2.86
C MET A 735 -9.93 -26.56 -3.03
N ALA A 736 -10.52 -27.21 -4.03
CA ALA A 736 -10.16 -28.57 -4.41
C ALA A 736 -9.13 -28.58 -5.56
N PHE A 737 -8.35 -29.64 -5.66
CA PHE A 737 -7.42 -29.87 -6.76
C PHE A 737 -8.16 -29.99 -8.10
N VAL A 738 -7.45 -29.69 -9.19
CA VAL A 738 -7.96 -29.87 -10.55
C VAL A 738 -7.42 -31.19 -11.08
N GLY A 739 -8.31 -32.07 -11.52
CA GLY A 739 -7.97 -33.27 -12.28
C GLY A 739 -8.32 -33.13 -13.76
N THR A 740 -8.06 -34.16 -14.53
CA THR A 740 -8.56 -34.32 -15.90
C THR A 740 -9.57 -35.45 -15.99
N ASN A 741 -10.55 -35.30 -16.89
CA ASN A 741 -11.44 -36.37 -17.30
C ASN A 741 -11.52 -36.34 -18.82
N SER A 742 -10.81 -37.27 -19.48
CA SER A 742 -10.57 -37.24 -20.93
C SER A 742 -10.02 -35.86 -21.35
N THR A 743 -10.75 -35.12 -22.17
CA THR A 743 -10.34 -33.87 -22.80
C THR A 743 -10.76 -32.62 -22.00
N HIS A 744 -11.21 -32.78 -20.75
CA HIS A 744 -11.69 -31.68 -19.90
C HIS A 744 -10.98 -31.62 -18.54
N PHE A 745 -10.85 -30.40 -17.99
CA PHE A 745 -10.46 -30.20 -16.61
C PHE A 745 -11.69 -30.35 -15.69
N VAL A 746 -11.51 -31.00 -14.54
CA VAL A 746 -12.56 -31.25 -13.57
C VAL A 746 -12.14 -30.93 -12.14
N VAL A 747 -13.10 -30.55 -11.31
CA VAL A 747 -12.93 -30.33 -9.86
C VAL A 747 -14.04 -31.07 -9.12
N ALA A 748 -13.66 -31.84 -8.10
CA ALA A 748 -14.62 -32.55 -7.24
C ALA A 748 -15.54 -31.56 -6.50
N GLU A 749 -16.84 -31.86 -6.44
CA GLU A 749 -17.82 -31.04 -5.71
C GLU A 749 -17.85 -31.37 -4.20
N ASP A 750 -17.39 -32.56 -3.80
CA ASP A 750 -17.38 -33.05 -2.42
C ASP A 750 -16.12 -33.83 -2.01
N ASP A 751 -15.81 -33.82 -0.71
CA ASP A 751 -14.70 -34.58 -0.09
C ASP A 751 -14.95 -36.11 -0.09
N HIS A 752 -16.04 -36.57 -0.71
CA HIS A 752 -16.47 -37.98 -0.78
C HIS A 752 -16.39 -38.60 -2.18
N GLY A 753 -15.89 -37.85 -3.17
CA GLY A 753 -15.39 -38.41 -4.43
C GLY A 753 -16.47 -38.99 -5.35
N GLY A 754 -17.68 -38.41 -5.34
CA GLY A 754 -18.81 -38.89 -6.14
C GLY A 754 -19.12 -38.03 -7.37
N ASN A 755 -18.99 -36.71 -7.27
CA ASN A 755 -19.46 -35.79 -8.31
C ASN A 755 -18.37 -34.80 -8.75
N TYR A 756 -18.19 -34.65 -10.06
CA TYR A 756 -17.17 -33.79 -10.66
C TYR A 756 -17.81 -32.68 -11.51
N SER A 757 -17.22 -31.49 -11.43
CA SER A 757 -17.66 -30.30 -12.17
C SER A 757 -16.58 -29.88 -13.18
N GLU A 758 -16.97 -29.70 -14.44
CA GLU A 758 -16.06 -29.26 -15.51
C GLU A 758 -15.66 -27.81 -15.35
N ILE A 759 -14.37 -27.48 -15.53
CA ILE A 759 -13.87 -26.12 -15.48
C ILE A 759 -13.22 -25.70 -16.80
N TYR A 760 -13.46 -24.45 -17.20
CA TYR A 760 -12.81 -23.82 -18.35
C TYR A 760 -11.96 -22.65 -17.87
N VAL A 761 -10.75 -22.55 -18.40
CA VAL A 761 -9.76 -21.55 -17.96
C VAL A 761 -9.90 -20.28 -18.81
N ASN A 762 -10.20 -19.16 -18.16
CA ASN A 762 -9.84 -17.84 -18.67
C ASN A 762 -8.75 -17.29 -17.77
N GLY A 763 -7.57 -16.98 -18.32
CA GLY A 763 -6.42 -16.63 -17.51
C GLY A 763 -5.48 -15.62 -18.15
N TRP A 764 -4.31 -15.46 -17.55
CA TRP A 764 -3.28 -14.56 -18.02
C TRP A 764 -1.87 -14.96 -17.56
N ASN A 765 -0.86 -14.36 -18.17
CA ASN A 765 0.53 -14.45 -17.74
C ASN A 765 0.95 -13.16 -17.02
N SER A 766 1.69 -13.32 -15.92
CA SER A 766 2.45 -12.26 -15.26
C SER A 766 3.71 -12.90 -14.67
N TYR A 767 4.82 -12.96 -15.42
CA TYR A 767 6.01 -13.69 -14.96
C TYR A 767 6.71 -13.03 -13.75
N TRP A 768 6.53 -11.72 -13.60
CA TRP A 768 7.22 -10.84 -12.66
C TRP A 768 6.79 -10.98 -11.19
N LEU A 769 5.75 -11.76 -10.88
CA LEU A 769 5.12 -11.79 -9.56
C LEU A 769 6.07 -12.25 -8.43
N MET A 770 6.95 -13.23 -8.71
CA MET A 770 7.93 -13.71 -7.74
C MET A 770 8.99 -12.63 -7.45
N GLU A 771 9.64 -12.10 -8.49
CA GLU A 771 10.71 -11.10 -8.32
C GLU A 771 10.19 -9.82 -7.65
N LYS A 772 9.02 -9.34 -8.05
CA LYS A 772 8.40 -8.15 -7.43
C LYS A 772 7.90 -8.41 -6.00
N SER A 773 7.81 -9.66 -5.54
CA SER A 773 7.45 -10.02 -4.16
C SER A 773 8.64 -10.12 -3.20
N ILE A 774 9.88 -10.00 -3.69
CA ILE A 774 11.12 -10.07 -2.88
C ILE A 774 11.13 -8.99 -1.78
N TRP A 775 10.64 -7.80 -2.10
CA TRP A 775 10.57 -6.66 -1.19
C TRP A 775 9.14 -6.41 -0.72
N VAL A 776 8.96 -6.18 0.58
CA VAL A 776 7.63 -5.99 1.20
C VAL A 776 6.91 -4.77 0.61
N SER A 777 7.62 -3.70 0.28
CA SER A 777 7.07 -2.47 -0.30
C SER A 777 6.45 -2.67 -1.69
N SER A 778 6.92 -3.63 -2.48
CA SER A 778 6.44 -3.89 -3.84
C SER A 778 5.37 -4.99 -3.94
N ARG A 779 5.14 -5.76 -2.88
CA ARG A 779 4.10 -6.80 -2.79
C ARG A 779 2.68 -6.29 -3.06
N SER A 780 2.41 -5.02 -2.75
CA SER A 780 1.14 -4.35 -3.06
C SER A 780 0.77 -4.40 -4.55
N LYS A 781 1.77 -4.39 -5.45
CA LYS A 781 1.57 -4.52 -6.91
C LYS A 781 1.15 -5.93 -7.33
N VAL A 782 1.72 -6.95 -6.68
CA VAL A 782 1.34 -8.36 -6.85
C VAL A 782 -0.07 -8.62 -6.32
N SER A 783 -0.40 -8.12 -5.12
CA SER A 783 -1.77 -8.07 -4.60
C SER A 783 -2.74 -7.34 -5.52
N LYS A 784 -2.32 -6.25 -6.20
CA LYS A 784 -3.16 -5.56 -7.18
C LYS A 784 -3.40 -6.44 -8.40
N MET A 785 -2.37 -7.00 -9.03
CA MET A 785 -2.51 -7.82 -10.24
C MET A 785 -3.42 -9.03 -10.01
N LEU A 786 -3.20 -9.81 -8.94
CA LEU A 786 -4.03 -10.98 -8.63
C LEU A 786 -5.48 -10.58 -8.33
N ARG A 787 -5.71 -9.53 -7.53
CA ARG A 787 -7.06 -9.01 -7.24
C ARG A 787 -7.78 -8.49 -8.49
N MET A 788 -7.10 -7.74 -9.37
CA MET A 788 -7.68 -7.24 -10.62
C MET A 788 -8.01 -8.39 -11.57
N GLY A 789 -7.15 -9.42 -11.66
CA GLY A 789 -7.43 -10.63 -12.43
C GLY A 789 -8.70 -11.35 -11.96
N ALA A 790 -8.85 -11.53 -10.64
CA ALA A 790 -10.06 -12.10 -10.04
C ALA A 790 -11.31 -11.23 -10.30
N GLN A 791 -11.19 -9.89 -10.24
CA GLN A 791 -12.28 -8.97 -10.59
C GLN A 791 -12.68 -9.05 -12.07
N MET A 792 -11.73 -9.30 -12.97
CA MET A 792 -12.02 -9.59 -14.40
C MET A 792 -12.66 -10.97 -14.63
N GLY A 793 -12.83 -11.78 -13.57
CA GLY A 793 -13.35 -13.14 -13.64
C GLY A 793 -12.35 -14.16 -14.20
N LEU A 794 -11.06 -13.82 -14.22
CA LEU A 794 -9.99 -14.76 -14.56
C LEU A 794 -9.82 -15.78 -13.43
N THR A 795 -9.36 -16.98 -13.79
CA THR A 795 -9.34 -18.16 -12.90
C THR A 795 -7.94 -18.73 -12.68
N VAL A 796 -7.04 -18.56 -13.65
CA VAL A 796 -5.66 -19.08 -13.61
C VAL A 796 -4.68 -17.97 -14.02
N CYS A 797 -3.60 -17.82 -13.26
CA CYS A 797 -2.44 -17.00 -13.64
C CYS A 797 -1.24 -17.91 -13.88
N ARG A 798 -0.51 -17.73 -14.98
CA ARG A 798 0.77 -18.39 -15.22
C ARG A 798 1.91 -17.44 -14.85
N THR A 799 2.86 -17.96 -14.09
CA THR A 799 4.03 -17.22 -13.59
C THR A 799 5.23 -18.16 -13.47
N TRP A 800 6.42 -17.61 -13.28
CA TRP A 800 7.64 -18.40 -13.10
C TRP A 800 7.90 -18.71 -11.63
N ALA A 801 8.35 -19.95 -11.39
CA ALA A 801 8.89 -20.39 -10.11
C ALA A 801 10.43 -20.46 -10.13
N PHE A 802 11.08 -20.10 -11.23
CA PHE A 802 12.55 -20.13 -11.40
C PHE A 802 13.17 -18.73 -11.46
N SER A 803 14.46 -18.67 -11.14
CA SER A 803 15.38 -17.56 -11.41
C SER A 803 16.78 -18.07 -11.05
N ASP A 804 17.59 -18.40 -12.05
CA ASP A 804 18.81 -19.20 -11.88
C ASP A 804 20.08 -18.39 -12.12
N GLY A 805 21.09 -18.58 -11.27
CA GLY A 805 22.43 -18.01 -11.44
C GLY A 805 22.67 -16.73 -10.64
N TYR A 806 23.04 -15.66 -11.33
CA TYR A 806 23.61 -14.46 -10.71
C TYR A 806 22.60 -13.31 -10.62
N GLY A 807 22.43 -12.76 -9.43
CA GLY A 807 21.60 -11.59 -9.17
C GLY A 807 21.06 -11.59 -7.74
N SER A 808 20.61 -10.44 -7.25
CA SER A 808 19.93 -10.34 -5.96
C SER A 808 18.52 -10.97 -5.97
N SER A 809 17.97 -11.22 -7.16
CA SER A 809 16.71 -11.91 -7.43
C SER A 809 16.84 -13.36 -7.92
N ALA A 810 18.06 -13.92 -7.94
CA ALA A 810 18.25 -15.35 -8.18
C ALA A 810 17.61 -16.17 -7.05
N LEU A 811 16.69 -17.07 -7.42
CA LEU A 811 16.09 -18.05 -6.53
C LEU A 811 17.08 -19.19 -6.23
N GLN A 812 17.76 -19.70 -7.26
CA GLN A 812 18.80 -20.71 -7.14
C GLN A 812 20.12 -20.09 -7.60
N THR A 813 21.05 -19.88 -6.66
CA THR A 813 22.32 -19.18 -6.91
C THR A 813 23.41 -20.12 -7.44
N SER A 814 23.32 -21.40 -7.06
CA SER A 814 24.10 -22.51 -7.59
C SER A 814 23.30 -23.81 -7.40
N PRO A 815 23.67 -24.95 -8.03
CA PRO A 815 22.85 -26.16 -8.00
C PRO A 815 22.52 -26.62 -6.57
N GLY A 816 21.22 -26.67 -6.24
CA GLY A 816 20.73 -27.06 -4.91
C GLY A 816 20.95 -26.01 -3.80
N VAL A 817 21.42 -24.81 -4.12
CA VAL A 817 21.59 -23.69 -3.16
C VAL A 817 20.59 -22.58 -3.49
N PHE A 818 19.73 -22.27 -2.53
CA PHE A 818 18.56 -21.42 -2.75
C PHE A 818 18.57 -20.16 -1.87
N ASN A 819 18.05 -19.07 -2.44
CA ASN A 819 17.84 -17.81 -1.75
C ASN A 819 16.48 -17.79 -1.05
N GLU A 820 16.49 -18.05 0.28
CA GLU A 820 15.28 -18.09 1.10
C GLU A 820 14.43 -16.80 1.02
N ARG A 821 15.02 -15.63 0.68
CA ARG A 821 14.24 -14.40 0.47
C ARG A 821 13.36 -14.48 -0.79
N VAL A 822 13.88 -15.04 -1.87
CA VAL A 822 13.14 -15.21 -3.14
C VAL A 822 12.14 -16.37 -3.00
N PHE A 823 12.49 -17.41 -2.27
CA PHE A 823 11.54 -18.46 -1.89
C PHE A 823 10.33 -17.91 -1.10
N ARG A 824 10.57 -17.03 -0.12
CA ARG A 824 9.49 -16.31 0.60
C ARG A 824 8.70 -15.33 -0.26
N ALA A 825 9.22 -14.96 -1.42
CA ALA A 825 8.50 -14.19 -2.42
C ALA A 825 7.50 -15.09 -3.17
N LEU A 826 7.94 -16.29 -3.59
CA LEU A 826 7.05 -17.29 -4.19
C LEU A 826 5.99 -17.81 -3.21
N ASP A 827 6.36 -18.05 -1.94
CA ASP A 827 5.42 -18.39 -0.85
C ASP A 827 4.25 -17.37 -0.78
N TYR A 828 4.58 -16.08 -0.89
CA TYR A 828 3.62 -14.99 -0.83
C TYR A 828 2.71 -14.93 -2.07
N VAL A 829 3.26 -15.19 -3.28
CA VAL A 829 2.46 -15.25 -4.52
C VAL A 829 1.40 -16.36 -4.43
N ILE A 830 1.75 -17.55 -3.93
CA ILE A 830 0.81 -18.67 -3.74
C ILE A 830 -0.29 -18.31 -2.74
N VAL A 831 0.06 -17.72 -1.60
CA VAL A 831 -0.91 -17.28 -0.58
C VAL A 831 -1.87 -16.21 -1.10
N GLU A 832 -1.35 -15.23 -1.84
CA GLU A 832 -2.18 -14.14 -2.37
C GLU A 832 -3.06 -14.63 -3.53
N ALA A 833 -2.61 -15.60 -4.34
CA ALA A 833 -3.44 -16.26 -5.34
C ALA A 833 -4.60 -17.04 -4.68
N ARG A 834 -4.28 -17.87 -3.67
CA ARG A 834 -5.28 -18.64 -2.90
C ARG A 834 -6.33 -17.75 -2.26
N LYS A 835 -5.92 -16.67 -1.60
CA LYS A 835 -6.79 -15.64 -1.00
C LYS A 835 -7.79 -15.05 -2.01
N ASN A 836 -7.37 -14.86 -3.26
CA ASN A 836 -8.22 -14.37 -4.36
C ASN A 836 -8.97 -15.50 -5.12
N LYS A 837 -8.88 -16.76 -4.65
CA LYS A 837 -9.45 -17.99 -5.26
C LYS A 837 -8.95 -18.27 -6.68
N LEU A 838 -7.75 -17.77 -7.00
CA LEU A 838 -7.05 -18.01 -8.25
C LEU A 838 -6.16 -19.25 -8.15
N ARG A 839 -5.85 -19.87 -9.29
CA ARG A 839 -4.83 -20.91 -9.35
C ARG A 839 -3.60 -20.50 -10.17
N LEU A 840 -2.46 -21.12 -9.89
CA LEU A 840 -1.17 -20.79 -10.49
C LEU A 840 -0.65 -21.93 -11.39
N ILE A 841 -0.29 -21.62 -12.64
CA ILE A 841 0.62 -22.49 -13.41
C ILE A 841 2.04 -22.01 -13.13
N LEU A 842 2.87 -22.90 -12.61
CA LEU A 842 4.24 -22.60 -12.21
C LEU A 842 5.23 -23.24 -13.18
N SER A 843 5.85 -22.40 -14.01
CA SER A 843 6.96 -22.82 -14.88
C SER A 843 8.23 -23.04 -14.05
N LEU A 844 8.89 -24.16 -14.28
CA LEU A 844 9.97 -24.68 -13.43
C LEU A 844 11.38 -24.34 -13.94
N VAL A 845 11.57 -24.05 -15.22
CA VAL A 845 12.82 -23.51 -15.78
C VAL A 845 12.56 -22.84 -17.14
N ASN A 846 13.46 -21.98 -17.61
CA ASN A 846 13.39 -21.39 -18.95
C ASN A 846 14.23 -22.14 -19.98
N ASN A 847 13.78 -22.24 -21.23
CA ASN A 847 14.64 -22.59 -22.36
C ASN A 847 15.53 -21.42 -22.82
N LEU A 848 15.09 -20.18 -22.61
CA LEU A 848 15.85 -18.98 -22.97
C LEU A 848 16.81 -18.56 -21.83
N ASN A 849 17.88 -17.83 -22.18
CA ASN A 849 18.88 -17.33 -21.22
C ASN A 849 18.34 -16.32 -20.19
N ALA A 850 17.13 -15.79 -20.40
CA ALA A 850 16.51 -14.85 -19.47
C ALA A 850 16.24 -15.55 -18.13
N PHE A 851 16.76 -14.97 -17.05
CA PHE A 851 16.73 -15.53 -15.69
C PHE A 851 17.46 -16.89 -15.58
N GLY A 852 18.54 -17.05 -16.36
CA GLY A 852 19.46 -18.18 -16.32
C GLY A 852 19.06 -19.30 -17.28
N GLY A 853 17.93 -19.94 -17.01
CA GLY A 853 17.39 -21.04 -17.84
C GLY A 853 18.34 -22.22 -18.03
N LYS A 854 18.06 -23.07 -19.03
CA LYS A 854 18.87 -24.28 -19.33
C LYS A 854 20.37 -24.00 -19.48
N THR A 855 20.73 -22.84 -20.04
CA THR A 855 22.10 -22.39 -20.25
C THR A 855 22.86 -22.22 -18.93
N GLN A 856 22.22 -21.68 -17.88
CA GLN A 856 22.84 -21.55 -16.57
C GLN A 856 23.09 -22.91 -15.89
N TYR A 857 22.21 -23.89 -16.12
CA TYR A 857 22.40 -25.26 -15.64
C TYR A 857 23.57 -25.98 -16.33
N VAL A 858 23.74 -25.80 -17.64
CA VAL A 858 24.91 -26.32 -18.38
C VAL A 858 26.19 -25.62 -17.91
N ARG A 859 26.16 -24.29 -17.77
CA ARG A 859 27.29 -23.50 -17.27
C ARG A 859 27.73 -23.91 -15.87
N TRP A 860 26.82 -24.21 -14.95
CA TRP A 860 27.19 -24.74 -13.62
C TRP A 860 27.91 -26.09 -13.69
N ALA A 861 27.62 -26.92 -14.70
CA ALA A 861 28.35 -28.16 -14.93
C ALA A 861 29.75 -27.88 -15.53
N GLU A 862 29.88 -26.96 -16.49
CA GLU A 862 31.18 -26.51 -17.02
C GLU A 862 32.09 -25.96 -15.91
N GLU A 863 31.56 -25.06 -15.07
CA GLU A 863 32.29 -24.47 -13.94
C GLU A 863 32.68 -25.51 -12.86
N ALA A 864 31.94 -26.62 -12.77
CA ALA A 864 32.28 -27.78 -11.93
C ALA A 864 33.26 -28.76 -12.60
N GLY A 865 33.77 -28.47 -13.81
CA GLY A 865 34.71 -29.31 -14.55
C GLY A 865 34.08 -30.51 -15.25
N VAL A 866 32.75 -30.51 -15.45
CA VAL A 866 32.02 -31.56 -16.16
C VAL A 866 32.16 -31.34 -17.66
N ASN A 867 32.48 -32.41 -18.41
CA ASN A 867 32.64 -32.36 -19.86
C ASN A 867 31.28 -32.36 -20.58
N VAL A 868 30.63 -31.20 -20.63
CA VAL A 868 29.40 -30.95 -21.40
C VAL A 868 29.71 -30.39 -22.80
N SER A 869 28.75 -30.48 -23.72
CA SER A 869 28.87 -29.91 -25.07
C SER A 869 28.81 -28.38 -25.05
N GLN A 870 29.47 -27.72 -26.02
CA GLN A 870 29.33 -26.28 -26.25
C GLN A 870 27.90 -25.81 -26.59
N THR A 871 26.96 -26.74 -26.82
CA THR A 871 25.53 -26.47 -26.97
C THR A 871 24.77 -26.64 -25.65
N ASP A 872 23.84 -25.74 -25.38
CA ASP A 872 22.94 -25.76 -24.23
C ASP A 872 21.99 -26.99 -24.20
N ASP A 873 21.86 -27.71 -25.33
CA ASP A 873 21.21 -29.02 -25.45
C ASP A 873 21.77 -30.11 -24.50
N SER A 874 22.96 -29.90 -23.92
CA SER A 874 23.47 -30.72 -22.81
C SER A 874 22.52 -30.77 -21.60
N PHE A 875 21.65 -29.77 -21.42
CA PHE A 875 20.60 -29.77 -20.39
C PHE A 875 19.66 -30.98 -20.48
N PHE A 876 19.29 -31.39 -21.71
CA PHE A 876 18.35 -32.49 -21.93
C PHE A 876 19.01 -33.87 -21.87
N SER A 877 20.33 -33.95 -22.11
CA SER A 877 21.06 -35.21 -22.27
C SER A 877 21.97 -35.57 -21.09
N HIS A 878 22.71 -34.59 -20.54
CA HIS A 878 23.81 -34.88 -19.63
C HIS A 878 23.32 -35.25 -18.22
N PRO A 879 23.69 -36.43 -17.66
CA PRO A 879 23.18 -36.91 -16.38
C PRO A 879 23.29 -35.90 -15.23
N THR A 880 24.48 -35.30 -15.03
CA THR A 880 24.71 -34.31 -13.97
C THR A 880 23.80 -33.09 -14.06
N VAL A 881 23.50 -32.61 -15.28
CA VAL A 881 22.65 -31.42 -15.49
C VAL A 881 21.18 -31.76 -15.22
N LYS A 882 20.75 -32.96 -15.62
CA LYS A 882 19.45 -33.53 -15.25
C LYS A 882 19.31 -33.70 -13.74
N ASP A 883 20.37 -34.12 -13.04
CA ASP A 883 20.34 -34.28 -11.59
C ASP A 883 20.30 -32.93 -10.84
N TYR A 884 20.93 -31.87 -11.35
CA TYR A 884 20.74 -30.50 -10.86
C TYR A 884 19.28 -30.05 -10.98
N TYR A 885 18.65 -30.28 -12.14
CA TYR A 885 17.23 -29.98 -12.34
C TYR A 885 16.33 -30.82 -11.41
N LYS A 886 16.57 -32.13 -11.25
CA LYS A 886 15.84 -32.97 -10.29
C LYS A 886 15.97 -32.49 -8.84
N ALA A 887 17.16 -32.03 -8.44
CA ALA A 887 17.37 -31.45 -7.11
C ALA A 887 16.56 -30.16 -6.91
N TYR A 888 16.51 -29.29 -7.92
CA TYR A 888 15.65 -28.11 -7.94
C TYR A 888 14.15 -28.48 -7.86
N ILE A 889 13.67 -29.41 -8.69
CA ILE A 889 12.28 -29.89 -8.68
C ILE A 889 11.89 -30.42 -7.29
N LYS A 890 12.75 -31.25 -6.69
CA LYS A 890 12.53 -31.78 -5.34
C LYS A 890 12.43 -30.65 -4.31
N ALA A 891 13.26 -29.62 -4.40
CA ALA A 891 13.20 -28.47 -3.50
C ALA A 891 11.90 -27.67 -3.64
N ILE A 892 11.42 -27.42 -4.88
CA ILE A 892 10.15 -26.71 -5.12
C ILE A 892 8.96 -27.51 -4.60
N LEU A 893 8.77 -28.75 -5.07
CA LEU A 893 7.57 -29.55 -4.78
C LEU A 893 7.46 -29.92 -3.30
N THR A 894 8.60 -30.15 -2.62
CA THR A 894 8.60 -30.48 -1.19
C THR A 894 8.65 -29.25 -0.27
N ARG A 895 8.76 -28.02 -0.81
CA ARG A 895 8.78 -26.80 0.01
C ARG A 895 7.50 -26.67 0.83
N LYS A 896 7.68 -26.51 2.15
CA LYS A 896 6.63 -26.06 3.07
C LYS A 896 6.58 -24.53 2.99
N ASN A 897 5.45 -23.98 2.55
CA ASN A 897 5.23 -22.54 2.45
C ASN A 897 5.43 -21.88 3.82
N SER A 898 6.32 -20.89 3.93
CA SER A 898 6.69 -20.30 5.23
C SER A 898 5.58 -19.49 5.90
N LEU A 899 4.52 -19.13 5.17
CA LEU A 899 3.40 -18.32 5.65
C LEU A 899 2.19 -19.16 6.09
N THR A 900 2.00 -20.35 5.51
CA THR A 900 0.83 -21.22 5.78
C THR A 900 1.19 -22.57 6.38
N GLY A 901 2.45 -23.00 6.29
CA GLY A 901 2.86 -24.34 6.68
C GLY A 901 2.37 -25.45 5.74
N VAL A 902 1.72 -25.13 4.62
CA VAL A 902 1.26 -26.11 3.61
C VAL A 902 2.40 -26.42 2.63
N LYS A 903 2.61 -27.69 2.26
CA LYS A 903 3.57 -28.03 1.19
C LYS A 903 3.03 -27.58 -0.16
N TYR A 904 3.89 -27.19 -1.09
CA TYR A 904 3.45 -26.82 -2.42
C TYR A 904 2.67 -27.96 -3.11
N SER A 905 3.14 -29.21 -3.01
CA SER A 905 2.40 -30.40 -3.47
C SER A 905 1.07 -30.70 -2.75
N GLU A 906 0.72 -29.91 -1.73
CA GLU A 906 -0.53 -30.01 -0.97
C GLU A 906 -1.39 -28.73 -1.06
N ASP A 907 -1.00 -27.74 -1.88
CA ASP A 907 -1.72 -26.46 -1.99
C ASP A 907 -2.53 -26.35 -3.31
N PRO A 908 -3.86 -26.58 -3.29
CA PRO A 908 -4.74 -26.54 -4.47
C PRO A 908 -4.92 -25.14 -5.10
N ALA A 909 -4.19 -24.13 -4.60
CA ALA A 909 -3.95 -22.87 -5.30
C ALA A 909 -2.91 -23.01 -6.43
N ILE A 910 -2.20 -24.12 -6.54
CA ILE A 910 -1.44 -24.48 -7.73
C ILE A 910 -2.38 -25.22 -8.68
N PHE A 911 -2.40 -24.83 -9.96
CA PHE A 911 -3.16 -25.49 -11.03
C PHE A 911 -2.33 -26.63 -11.61
N ALA A 912 -1.10 -26.31 -12.00
CA ALA A 912 -0.19 -27.23 -12.66
C ALA A 912 1.27 -26.84 -12.46
N TRP A 913 2.12 -27.85 -12.54
CA TRP A 913 3.53 -27.72 -12.83
C TRP A 913 3.73 -27.65 -14.36
N GLU A 914 4.67 -26.83 -14.80
CA GLU A 914 5.13 -26.79 -16.19
C GLU A 914 6.63 -27.06 -16.22
N LEU A 915 7.04 -28.14 -16.90
CA LEU A 915 8.43 -28.63 -16.85
C LEU A 915 9.44 -27.56 -17.27
N ILE A 916 9.18 -26.86 -18.38
CA ILE A 916 10.09 -25.89 -18.97
C ILE A 916 9.35 -24.96 -19.93
N ASN A 917 9.59 -23.65 -19.83
CA ASN A 917 9.06 -22.68 -20.79
C ASN A 917 9.77 -22.79 -22.16
N GLU A 918 9.01 -23.08 -23.22
CA GLU A 918 9.41 -23.16 -24.64
C GLU A 918 10.64 -24.05 -24.94
N PRO A 919 10.66 -25.35 -24.57
CA PRO A 919 11.83 -26.21 -24.78
C PRO A 919 12.15 -26.39 -26.26
N ARG A 920 13.37 -26.04 -26.65
CA ARG A 920 13.89 -26.19 -28.01
C ARG A 920 15.23 -26.93 -27.97
N CYS A 921 15.38 -27.88 -28.88
CA CYS A 921 16.57 -28.68 -29.05
C CYS A 921 17.08 -28.52 -30.50
N LEU A 922 18.02 -27.60 -30.69
CA LEU A 922 18.36 -27.04 -32.01
C LEU A 922 19.32 -27.93 -32.82
N SER A 923 19.96 -28.91 -32.18
CA SER A 923 20.77 -29.91 -32.89
C SER A 923 19.87 -30.91 -33.64
N ASN A 924 20.07 -31.03 -34.97
CA ASN A 924 19.22 -31.77 -35.91
C ASN A 924 18.91 -33.24 -35.54
N SER A 925 19.69 -33.86 -34.65
CA SER A 925 19.52 -35.24 -34.17
C SER A 925 18.59 -35.39 -32.96
N SER A 926 18.12 -34.29 -32.35
CA SER A 926 17.91 -34.25 -30.90
C SER A 926 16.46 -34.12 -30.41
N ALA A 927 15.46 -34.11 -31.31
CA ALA A 927 14.05 -34.30 -30.91
C ALA A 927 13.82 -35.58 -30.06
N PRO A 928 14.47 -36.74 -30.33
CA PRO A 928 14.42 -37.90 -29.43
C PRO A 928 15.02 -37.66 -28.04
N VAL A 929 16.00 -36.76 -27.92
CA VAL A 929 16.64 -36.40 -26.65
C VAL A 929 15.68 -35.59 -25.79
N LEU A 930 15.01 -34.58 -26.38
CA LEU A 930 13.96 -33.83 -25.69
C LEU A 930 12.81 -34.75 -25.28
N GLN A 931 12.34 -35.65 -26.15
CA GLN A 931 11.30 -36.62 -25.81
C GLN A 931 11.69 -37.53 -24.64
N ALA A 932 12.92 -38.04 -24.63
CA ALA A 932 13.42 -38.87 -23.54
C ALA A 932 13.50 -38.09 -22.22
N TRP A 933 13.97 -36.83 -22.27
CA TRP A 933 14.01 -35.94 -21.11
C TRP A 933 12.61 -35.63 -20.56
N ILE A 934 11.63 -35.32 -21.42
CA ILE A 934 10.23 -35.08 -20.99
C ILE A 934 9.68 -36.32 -20.31
N THR A 935 9.91 -37.51 -20.88
CA THR A 935 9.44 -38.79 -20.31
C THR A 935 10.06 -39.04 -18.93
N GLU A 936 11.38 -38.79 -18.78
CA GLU A 936 12.10 -38.93 -17.51
C GLU A 936 11.66 -37.92 -16.45
N MET A 937 11.57 -36.64 -16.80
CA MET A 937 11.22 -35.58 -15.84
C MET A 937 9.74 -35.59 -15.48
N ALA A 938 8.84 -35.95 -16.39
CA ALA A 938 7.43 -36.08 -16.07
C ALA A 938 7.16 -37.22 -15.08
N ALA A 939 7.81 -38.38 -15.28
CA ALA A 939 7.77 -39.47 -14.32
C ALA A 939 8.37 -39.07 -12.96
N TYR A 940 9.47 -38.31 -12.95
CA TYR A 940 10.07 -37.81 -11.71
C TYR A 940 9.18 -36.83 -10.95
N VAL A 941 8.57 -35.85 -11.64
CA VAL A 941 7.61 -34.92 -11.04
C VAL A 941 6.41 -35.66 -10.45
N LYS A 942 5.78 -36.57 -11.22
CA LYS A 942 4.64 -37.37 -10.74
C LYS A 942 5.00 -38.33 -9.59
N SER A 943 6.28 -38.71 -9.44
CA SER A 943 6.74 -39.48 -8.27
C SER A 943 6.86 -38.66 -6.98
N LEU A 944 6.83 -37.32 -7.07
CA LEU A 944 6.89 -36.39 -5.94
C LEU A 944 5.53 -35.71 -5.67
N ASP A 945 4.69 -35.57 -6.69
CA ASP A 945 3.38 -34.93 -6.65
C ASP A 945 2.45 -35.56 -7.69
N ASP A 946 1.51 -36.38 -7.23
CA ASP A 946 0.47 -37.05 -8.03
C ASP A 946 -0.86 -36.28 -8.05
N LYS A 947 -0.96 -35.15 -7.35
CA LYS A 947 -2.20 -34.37 -7.13
C LYS A 947 -2.35 -33.23 -8.12
N HIS A 948 -1.25 -32.57 -8.47
CA HIS A 948 -1.26 -31.48 -9.43
C HIS A 948 -1.15 -31.96 -10.87
N LEU A 949 -1.73 -31.16 -11.77
CA LEU A 949 -1.56 -31.35 -13.20
C LEU A 949 -0.11 -31.05 -13.61
N LEU A 950 0.33 -31.65 -14.70
CA LEU A 950 1.63 -31.46 -15.30
C LEU A 950 1.48 -31.20 -16.80
N THR A 951 2.20 -30.20 -17.30
CA THR A 951 2.38 -29.95 -18.74
C THR A 951 3.85 -29.72 -19.08
N VAL A 952 4.17 -29.75 -20.37
CA VAL A 952 5.55 -29.56 -20.84
C VAL A 952 5.92 -28.08 -20.85
N GLY A 953 5.07 -27.20 -21.40
CA GLY A 953 5.38 -25.78 -21.66
C GLY A 953 5.83 -25.48 -23.10
N ILE A 954 5.44 -26.33 -24.06
CA ILE A 954 5.72 -26.17 -25.49
C ILE A 954 4.81 -25.14 -26.17
N GLU A 955 5.32 -24.55 -27.25
CA GLU A 955 4.61 -23.60 -28.10
C GLU A 955 3.54 -24.25 -29.00
N GLY A 956 3.61 -25.56 -29.23
CA GLY A 956 2.68 -26.31 -30.09
C GLY A 956 3.18 -26.56 -31.52
N PHE A 957 4.45 -26.36 -31.85
CA PHE A 957 4.94 -26.67 -33.20
C PHE A 957 4.85 -28.16 -33.53
N TYR A 958 4.51 -28.49 -34.78
CA TYR A 958 4.53 -29.86 -35.30
C TYR A 958 5.90 -30.16 -35.91
N GLY A 959 6.49 -31.29 -35.55
CA GLY A 959 7.79 -31.72 -36.03
C GLY A 959 7.80 -32.19 -37.48
N PRO A 960 8.99 -32.42 -38.06
CA PRO A 960 9.16 -32.68 -39.49
C PRO A 960 8.67 -34.08 -39.92
N LYS A 961 8.50 -35.00 -38.97
CA LYS A 961 7.93 -36.34 -39.20
C LYS A 961 6.41 -36.32 -39.35
N THR A 962 5.78 -35.22 -38.96
CA THR A 962 4.33 -35.06 -38.86
C THR A 962 3.81 -34.33 -40.11
N THR A 963 4.17 -34.85 -41.29
CA THR A 963 4.28 -34.14 -42.58
C THR A 963 3.00 -33.49 -43.13
N GLU A 964 1.82 -33.90 -42.68
CA GLU A 964 0.57 -33.20 -43.02
C GLU A 964 0.24 -32.07 -42.05
N ARG A 965 0.50 -32.26 -40.74
CA ARG A 965 0.30 -31.25 -39.70
C ARG A 965 1.39 -30.18 -39.67
N SER A 966 2.60 -30.46 -40.14
CA SER A 966 3.67 -29.45 -40.26
C SER A 966 3.30 -28.26 -41.15
N LYS A 967 2.29 -28.41 -42.04
CA LYS A 967 1.69 -27.32 -42.83
C LYS A 967 0.84 -26.33 -42.01
N VAL A 968 0.53 -26.66 -40.76
CA VAL A 968 -0.17 -25.78 -39.80
C VAL A 968 0.80 -24.81 -39.12
N ASN A 969 2.11 -25.13 -39.08
CA ASN A 969 3.15 -24.28 -38.51
C ASN A 969 3.20 -22.88 -39.17
N PRO A 970 3.67 -21.84 -38.44
CA PRO A 970 3.85 -20.51 -39.02
C PRO A 970 4.94 -20.43 -40.10
N GLY A 971 5.83 -21.42 -40.16
CA GLY A 971 6.85 -21.57 -41.20
C GLY A 971 7.66 -22.85 -41.00
N GLU A 972 8.45 -23.23 -42.00
CA GLU A 972 9.27 -24.46 -41.98
C GLU A 972 10.26 -24.48 -40.81
N TRP A 973 10.77 -23.30 -40.42
CA TRP A 973 11.69 -23.13 -39.28
C TRP A 973 11.13 -23.69 -37.96
N ALA A 974 9.81 -23.64 -37.75
CA ALA A 974 9.17 -24.07 -36.51
C ALA A 974 9.33 -25.59 -36.30
N ALA A 975 9.27 -26.38 -37.37
CA ALA A 975 9.50 -27.83 -37.32
C ALA A 975 10.97 -28.17 -36.98
N SER A 976 11.92 -27.28 -37.28
CA SER A 976 13.35 -27.52 -37.02
C SER A 976 13.81 -27.24 -35.58
N LEU A 977 12.92 -26.80 -34.69
CA LEU A 977 13.27 -26.45 -33.30
C LEU A 977 13.34 -27.65 -32.33
N GLY A 978 13.09 -28.87 -32.81
CA GLY A 978 13.20 -30.11 -32.03
C GLY A 978 12.02 -30.42 -31.09
N SER A 979 10.98 -29.58 -31.09
CA SER A 979 9.72 -29.76 -30.36
C SER A 979 8.63 -30.30 -31.29
N ASP A 980 7.75 -31.18 -30.79
CA ASP A 980 6.60 -31.72 -31.51
C ASP A 980 5.37 -31.83 -30.59
N PHE A 981 4.31 -31.09 -30.91
CA PHE A 981 3.08 -31.01 -30.12
C PHE A 981 2.47 -32.38 -29.78
N ILE A 982 2.40 -33.29 -30.74
CA ILE A 982 1.77 -34.59 -30.55
C ILE A 982 2.69 -35.48 -29.72
N GLN A 983 3.95 -35.63 -30.14
CA GLN A 983 4.89 -36.54 -29.52
C GLN A 983 5.21 -36.16 -28.07
N ASN A 984 5.42 -34.86 -27.81
CA ASN A 984 5.77 -34.36 -26.49
C ASN A 984 4.56 -34.41 -25.52
N SER A 985 3.36 -34.10 -26.00
CA SER A 985 2.13 -34.13 -25.16
C SER A 985 1.55 -35.53 -24.95
N ALA A 986 1.92 -36.50 -25.79
CA ALA A 986 1.43 -37.88 -25.68
C ALA A 986 1.97 -38.65 -24.47
N VAL A 987 3.03 -38.19 -23.80
CA VAL A 987 3.61 -38.84 -22.61
C VAL A 987 2.54 -39.02 -21.52
N ASP A 988 2.38 -40.23 -20.98
CA ASP A 988 1.29 -40.59 -20.04
C ASP A 988 1.21 -39.67 -18.81
N ASN A 989 2.36 -39.26 -18.27
CA ASN A 989 2.47 -38.39 -17.09
C ASN A 989 2.18 -36.90 -17.36
N ILE A 990 1.93 -36.51 -18.62
CA ILE A 990 1.50 -35.16 -19.00
C ILE A 990 -0.03 -35.13 -19.07
N ASP A 991 -0.69 -34.34 -18.23
CA ASP A 991 -2.15 -34.36 -18.12
C ASP A 991 -2.85 -33.51 -19.18
N PHE A 992 -2.21 -32.42 -19.64
CA PHE A 992 -2.77 -31.53 -20.66
C PHE A 992 -1.69 -30.93 -21.57
N ALA A 993 -2.09 -30.56 -22.79
CA ALA A 993 -1.21 -30.01 -23.80
C ALA A 993 -1.21 -28.46 -23.76
N SER A 994 -0.02 -27.86 -23.77
CA SER A 994 0.20 -26.42 -23.85
C SER A 994 0.38 -25.97 -25.30
N VAL A 995 -0.08 -24.75 -25.62
CA VAL A 995 0.08 -24.13 -26.95
C VAL A 995 0.28 -22.63 -26.79
N HIS A 996 1.24 -22.05 -27.50
CA HIS A 996 1.46 -20.60 -27.57
C HIS A 996 0.92 -20.05 -28.89
N ALA A 997 0.65 -18.74 -28.98
CA ALA A 997 0.17 -18.12 -30.21
C ALA A 997 0.59 -16.65 -30.35
N TYR A 998 1.64 -16.40 -31.16
CA TYR A 998 2.17 -15.06 -31.42
C TYR A 998 2.22 -14.75 -32.94
N PRO A 999 1.08 -14.61 -33.63
CA PRO A 999 1.04 -14.40 -35.07
C PRO A 999 1.83 -13.17 -35.54
N ASP A 1000 1.90 -12.11 -34.73
CA ASP A 1000 2.70 -10.92 -35.07
C ASP A 1000 4.21 -11.15 -35.10
N SER A 1001 4.72 -12.08 -34.28
CA SER A 1001 6.14 -12.45 -34.28
C SER A 1001 6.44 -13.53 -35.31
N TRP A 1002 5.54 -14.50 -35.47
CA TRP A 1002 5.78 -15.71 -36.25
C TRP A 1002 5.52 -15.55 -37.75
N ILE A 1003 4.55 -14.71 -38.15
CA ILE A 1003 4.18 -14.45 -39.56
C ILE A 1003 4.18 -12.95 -39.86
N GLN A 1004 5.33 -12.32 -39.61
CA GLN A 1004 5.54 -10.86 -39.68
C GLN A 1004 5.09 -10.22 -41.00
N LYS A 1005 5.22 -10.94 -42.12
CA LYS A 1005 4.85 -10.47 -43.47
C LYS A 1005 3.36 -10.66 -43.83
N GLY A 1006 2.57 -11.30 -42.96
CA GLY A 1006 1.13 -11.46 -43.17
C GLY A 1006 0.36 -10.19 -42.82
N ASP A 1007 -0.66 -9.87 -43.62
CA ASP A 1007 -1.65 -8.85 -43.28
C ASP A 1007 -2.57 -9.31 -42.11
N SER A 1008 -3.46 -8.43 -41.66
CA SER A 1008 -4.39 -8.75 -40.56
C SER A 1008 -5.28 -9.96 -40.87
N GLU A 1009 -5.69 -10.16 -42.13
CA GLU A 1009 -6.55 -11.29 -42.51
C GLU A 1009 -5.78 -12.61 -42.50
N ALA A 1010 -4.60 -12.67 -43.10
CA ALA A 1010 -3.71 -13.81 -43.07
C ALA A 1010 -3.34 -14.21 -41.62
N LYS A 1011 -3.12 -13.21 -40.74
CA LYS A 1011 -2.86 -13.43 -39.32
C LYS A 1011 -4.05 -14.04 -38.57
N MET A 1012 -5.26 -13.56 -38.81
CA MET A 1012 -6.48 -14.17 -38.25
C MET A 1012 -6.73 -15.57 -38.79
N ASN A 1013 -6.59 -15.77 -40.11
CA ASN A 1013 -6.78 -17.06 -40.77
C ASN A 1013 -5.73 -18.09 -40.35
N PHE A 1014 -4.49 -17.66 -40.04
CA PHE A 1014 -3.51 -18.49 -39.36
C PHE A 1014 -3.95 -18.81 -37.93
N LEU A 1015 -4.25 -17.80 -37.10
CA LEU A 1015 -4.57 -17.96 -35.68
C LEU A 1015 -5.80 -18.85 -35.45
N SER A 1016 -6.83 -18.73 -36.29
CA SER A 1016 -8.00 -19.61 -36.28
C SER A 1016 -7.59 -21.05 -36.57
N ARG A 1017 -6.93 -21.31 -37.71
CA ARG A 1017 -6.48 -22.67 -38.09
C ARG A 1017 -5.53 -23.27 -37.06
N TRP A 1018 -4.68 -22.45 -36.45
CA TRP A 1018 -3.77 -22.82 -35.38
C TRP A 1018 -4.56 -23.37 -34.20
N VAL A 1019 -5.46 -22.57 -33.60
CA VAL A 1019 -6.27 -22.99 -32.45
C VAL A 1019 -7.18 -24.18 -32.79
N ASP A 1020 -7.88 -24.14 -33.94
CA ASP A 1020 -8.79 -25.20 -34.38
C ASP A 1020 -8.04 -26.55 -34.56
N SER A 1021 -6.81 -26.53 -35.11
CA SER A 1021 -6.01 -27.76 -35.31
C SER A 1021 -5.55 -28.39 -34.00
N HIS A 1022 -5.06 -27.56 -33.06
CA HIS A 1022 -4.61 -28.07 -31.76
C HIS A 1022 -5.76 -28.64 -30.93
N ILE A 1023 -6.92 -27.99 -30.95
CA ILE A 1023 -8.14 -28.51 -30.30
C ILE A 1023 -8.55 -29.84 -30.94
N SER A 1024 -8.53 -29.94 -32.27
CA SER A 1024 -8.85 -31.17 -33.00
C SER A 1024 -7.89 -32.32 -32.67
N ASP A 1025 -6.59 -32.06 -32.59
CA ASP A 1025 -5.60 -33.09 -32.21
C ASP A 1025 -5.64 -33.42 -30.72
N GLY A 1026 -5.93 -32.45 -29.84
CA GLY A 1026 -6.25 -32.70 -28.44
C GLY A 1026 -7.42 -33.66 -28.26
N GLU A 1027 -8.49 -33.42 -29.03
CA GLU A 1027 -9.73 -34.19 -28.97
C GLU A 1027 -9.61 -35.57 -29.62
N HIS A 1028 -8.94 -35.70 -30.77
CA HIS A 1028 -8.96 -36.94 -31.55
C HIS A 1028 -7.68 -37.78 -31.44
N VAL A 1029 -6.51 -37.15 -31.20
CA VAL A 1029 -5.20 -37.84 -31.17
C VAL A 1029 -4.69 -38.01 -29.75
N LEU A 1030 -4.61 -36.93 -28.97
CA LEU A 1030 -4.01 -36.93 -27.63
C LEU A 1030 -4.96 -37.41 -26.53
N LYS A 1031 -6.28 -37.19 -26.71
CA LYS A 1031 -7.32 -37.43 -25.69
C LYS A 1031 -7.06 -36.68 -24.38
N LYS A 1032 -6.56 -35.45 -24.49
CA LYS A 1032 -6.16 -34.57 -23.37
C LYS A 1032 -6.71 -33.15 -23.58
N PRO A 1033 -6.92 -32.37 -22.51
CA PRO A 1033 -7.28 -30.97 -22.63
C PRO A 1033 -6.17 -30.18 -23.32
N VAL A 1034 -6.55 -29.14 -24.05
CA VAL A 1034 -5.66 -28.21 -24.73
C VAL A 1034 -5.85 -26.83 -24.13
N LEU A 1035 -4.76 -26.25 -23.63
CA LEU A 1035 -4.74 -24.92 -23.03
C LEU A 1035 -3.83 -24.01 -23.85
N ILE A 1036 -4.38 -22.91 -24.37
CA ILE A 1036 -3.57 -21.87 -25.00
C ILE A 1036 -2.87 -21.09 -23.87
N THR A 1037 -1.71 -21.56 -23.42
CA THR A 1037 -0.99 -21.05 -22.24
C THR A 1037 -0.38 -19.67 -22.45
N GLU A 1038 -0.20 -19.25 -23.70
CA GLU A 1038 0.21 -17.90 -24.06
C GLU A 1038 -0.43 -17.47 -25.38
N PHE A 1039 -1.03 -16.28 -25.44
CA PHE A 1039 -1.34 -15.62 -26.71
C PHE A 1039 -1.34 -14.10 -26.55
N GLY A 1040 -0.87 -13.39 -27.58
CA GLY A 1040 -0.76 -11.93 -27.55
C GLY A 1040 -0.79 -11.27 -28.94
N SER A 1041 -1.07 -9.97 -28.96
CA SER A 1041 -0.99 -9.10 -30.14
C SER A 1041 -0.02 -7.97 -29.82
N SER A 1042 0.89 -7.64 -30.74
CA SER A 1042 1.88 -6.59 -30.49
C SER A 1042 1.21 -5.22 -30.59
N LEU A 1043 1.28 -4.43 -29.50
CA LEU A 1043 0.79 -3.06 -29.46
C LEU A 1043 1.76 -2.07 -30.13
N ARG A 1044 2.99 -2.50 -30.46
CA ARG A 1044 4.04 -1.66 -31.06
C ARG A 1044 4.13 -1.76 -32.60
N MET A 1045 3.43 -2.72 -33.20
CA MET A 1045 3.17 -2.69 -34.65
C MET A 1045 2.11 -1.61 -34.91
N ASN A 1046 2.28 -0.78 -35.96
CA ASN A 1046 1.29 0.24 -36.35
C ASN A 1046 -0.07 -0.39 -36.70
N LYS A 1047 -0.89 -0.60 -35.68
CA LYS A 1047 -2.16 -1.33 -35.69
C LYS A 1047 -3.24 -0.50 -35.02
N THR A 1048 -4.45 -0.68 -35.48
CA THR A 1048 -5.61 -0.12 -34.78
C THR A 1048 -5.86 -0.89 -33.47
N PRO A 1049 -6.41 -0.25 -32.42
CA PRO A 1049 -6.93 -0.97 -31.26
C PRO A 1049 -7.94 -2.06 -31.64
N GLU A 1050 -8.64 -1.89 -32.76
CA GLU A 1050 -9.57 -2.85 -33.37
C GLU A 1050 -8.87 -4.13 -33.83
N ASP A 1051 -7.72 -4.04 -34.52
CA ASP A 1051 -6.91 -5.21 -34.94
C ASP A 1051 -6.50 -6.07 -33.74
N THR A 1052 -6.03 -5.44 -32.66
CA THR A 1052 -5.63 -6.13 -31.42
C THR A 1052 -6.83 -6.79 -30.75
N ASN A 1053 -7.95 -6.09 -30.63
CA ASN A 1053 -9.18 -6.68 -30.11
C ASN A 1053 -9.65 -7.88 -30.94
N LEU A 1054 -9.51 -7.82 -32.26
CA LEU A 1054 -9.96 -8.87 -33.17
C LEU A 1054 -9.10 -10.14 -33.09
N LEU A 1055 -7.78 -10.00 -32.95
CA LEU A 1055 -6.87 -11.13 -32.69
C LEU A 1055 -7.16 -11.81 -31.36
N LEU A 1056 -7.27 -11.05 -30.26
CA LEU A 1056 -7.60 -11.60 -28.94
C LEU A 1056 -8.98 -12.28 -28.94
N LYS A 1057 -9.96 -11.65 -29.59
CA LYS A 1057 -11.32 -12.18 -29.76
C LYS A 1057 -11.33 -13.49 -30.55
N THR A 1058 -10.44 -13.65 -31.53
CA THR A 1058 -10.37 -14.87 -32.35
C THR A 1058 -10.04 -16.09 -31.48
N VAL A 1059 -9.02 -16.01 -30.63
CA VAL A 1059 -8.67 -17.11 -29.68
C VAL A 1059 -9.83 -17.38 -28.73
N TYR A 1060 -10.38 -16.32 -28.12
CA TYR A 1060 -11.48 -16.45 -27.16
C TYR A 1060 -12.76 -17.05 -27.76
N ASP A 1061 -13.14 -16.68 -28.99
CA ASP A 1061 -14.31 -17.26 -29.65
C ASP A 1061 -14.07 -18.74 -30.02
N ARG A 1062 -12.88 -19.13 -30.49
CA ARG A 1062 -12.56 -20.55 -30.78
C ARG A 1062 -12.59 -21.42 -29.53
N VAL A 1063 -11.97 -20.96 -28.45
CA VAL A 1063 -12.02 -21.66 -27.15
C VAL A 1063 -13.45 -21.71 -26.60
N TYR A 1064 -14.24 -20.65 -26.74
CA TYR A 1064 -15.64 -20.65 -26.28
C TYR A 1064 -16.54 -21.59 -27.10
N GLU A 1065 -16.36 -21.66 -28.42
CA GLU A 1065 -17.12 -22.58 -29.26
C GLU A 1065 -16.72 -24.05 -29.03
N SER A 1066 -15.44 -24.33 -28.79
CA SER A 1066 -14.97 -25.64 -28.29
C SER A 1066 -15.64 -25.99 -26.95
N ALA A 1067 -15.59 -25.09 -25.97
CA ALA A 1067 -16.21 -25.28 -24.66
C ALA A 1067 -17.73 -25.52 -24.74
N LYS A 1068 -18.43 -24.83 -25.64
CA LYS A 1068 -19.87 -25.04 -25.89
C LYS A 1068 -20.19 -26.44 -26.40
N LYS A 1069 -19.32 -27.01 -27.23
CA LYS A 1069 -19.47 -28.36 -27.78
C LYS A 1069 -18.91 -29.45 -26.86
N ARG A 1070 -18.15 -29.06 -25.81
CA ARG A 1070 -17.34 -29.95 -24.97
C ARG A 1070 -16.30 -30.71 -25.81
N GLU A 1071 -15.55 -29.95 -26.61
CA GLU A 1071 -14.32 -30.36 -27.29
C GLU A 1071 -13.08 -29.99 -26.43
N ALA A 1072 -11.92 -30.56 -26.72
CA ALA A 1072 -10.68 -30.43 -25.92
C ALA A 1072 -10.13 -29.01 -25.65
N GLY A 1073 -10.61 -27.96 -26.33
CA GLY A 1073 -10.19 -26.57 -26.07
C GLY A 1073 -10.69 -26.08 -24.71
N ALA A 1074 -9.84 -26.21 -23.69
CA ALA A 1074 -10.20 -26.07 -22.28
C ALA A 1074 -9.92 -24.68 -21.71
N GLY A 1075 -9.22 -23.81 -22.44
CA GLY A 1075 -9.02 -22.42 -22.02
C GLY A 1075 -7.96 -21.62 -22.80
N ALA A 1076 -7.76 -20.37 -22.39
CA ALA A 1076 -6.68 -19.52 -22.89
C ALA A 1076 -6.16 -18.52 -21.84
N LEU A 1077 -4.86 -18.19 -21.93
CA LEU A 1077 -4.15 -17.26 -21.05
C LEU A 1077 -3.48 -16.15 -21.89
N ILE A 1078 -3.92 -14.90 -21.71
CA ILE A 1078 -3.33 -13.76 -22.43
C ILE A 1078 -1.91 -13.46 -21.94
N TRP A 1079 -0.98 -13.18 -22.85
CA TRP A 1079 0.36 -12.67 -22.57
C TRP A 1079 0.44 -11.17 -22.93
N GLN A 1080 0.81 -10.27 -22.03
CA GLN A 1080 0.86 -10.42 -20.55
C GLN A 1080 0.20 -9.23 -19.87
N LEU A 1081 -0.36 -9.45 -18.67
CA LEU A 1081 -1.02 -8.39 -17.92
C LEU A 1081 -0.10 -7.79 -16.85
N LEU A 1082 -0.10 -6.46 -16.82
CA LEU A 1082 0.66 -5.63 -15.89
C LEU A 1082 -0.26 -4.80 -14.98
N VAL A 1083 0.36 -4.15 -14.00
CA VAL A 1083 -0.19 -3.03 -13.23
C VAL A 1083 0.69 -1.79 -13.45
N GLU A 1084 0.21 -0.63 -13.05
CA GLU A 1084 0.88 0.66 -13.22
C GLU A 1084 2.22 0.69 -12.45
N GLY A 1085 3.30 1.10 -13.13
CA GLY A 1085 4.64 1.14 -12.56
C GLY A 1085 5.27 -0.24 -12.32
N VAL A 1086 4.97 -1.23 -13.15
CA VAL A 1086 5.82 -2.42 -13.35
C VAL A 1086 6.31 -2.54 -14.81
N ASP A 1087 6.42 -1.39 -15.48
CA ASP A 1087 6.78 -1.24 -16.89
C ASP A 1087 8.19 -1.77 -17.21
N GLU A 1088 9.05 -1.94 -16.19
CA GLU A 1088 10.35 -2.60 -16.34
C GLU A 1088 10.26 -4.09 -16.69
N TYR A 1089 9.07 -4.71 -16.56
CA TYR A 1089 8.78 -6.09 -16.98
C TYR A 1089 8.01 -6.16 -18.31
N ALA A 1090 7.77 -5.01 -18.96
CA ALA A 1090 7.00 -4.92 -20.20
C ALA A 1090 7.82 -5.30 -21.44
N ASP A 1091 7.23 -6.16 -22.26
CA ASP A 1091 7.62 -6.47 -23.63
C ASP A 1091 6.63 -5.82 -24.64
N GLN A 1092 6.70 -6.21 -25.91
CA GLN A 1092 5.85 -5.67 -27.00
C GLN A 1092 4.38 -6.14 -26.97
N PHE A 1093 4.07 -7.17 -26.19
CA PHE A 1093 2.74 -7.78 -26.02
C PHE A 1093 2.10 -7.43 -24.66
N SER A 1094 2.85 -6.75 -23.79
CA SER A 1094 2.42 -6.40 -22.43
C SER A 1094 1.40 -5.26 -22.43
N LEU A 1095 0.39 -5.35 -21.57
CA LEU A 1095 -0.62 -4.30 -21.41
C LEU A 1095 -1.22 -4.24 -20.00
N VAL A 1096 -1.66 -3.04 -19.60
CA VAL A 1096 -2.50 -2.84 -18.41
C VAL A 1096 -3.96 -2.88 -18.87
N ALA A 1097 -4.69 -3.92 -18.48
CA ALA A 1097 -5.96 -4.24 -19.13
C ALA A 1097 -7.02 -3.13 -19.01
N TRP A 1098 -7.10 -2.47 -17.86
CA TRP A 1098 -8.10 -1.42 -17.58
C TRP A 1098 -7.78 -0.06 -18.24
N ASP A 1099 -6.54 0.16 -18.69
CA ASP A 1099 -6.16 1.32 -19.49
C ASP A 1099 -6.64 1.18 -20.95
N HIS A 1100 -7.10 -0.02 -21.33
CA HIS A 1100 -7.71 -0.33 -22.62
C HIS A 1100 -9.16 -0.84 -22.45
N PRO A 1101 -10.17 0.06 -22.33
CA PRO A 1101 -11.55 -0.32 -22.00
C PRO A 1101 -12.18 -1.38 -22.91
N SER A 1102 -11.80 -1.42 -24.19
CA SER A 1102 -12.25 -2.43 -25.15
C SER A 1102 -11.69 -3.84 -24.84
N ILE A 1103 -10.41 -3.94 -24.51
CA ILE A 1103 -9.73 -5.19 -24.12
C ILE A 1103 -10.25 -5.65 -22.75
N TYR A 1104 -10.37 -4.74 -21.77
CA TYR A 1104 -10.99 -5.05 -20.47
C TYR A 1104 -12.40 -5.65 -20.62
N LYS A 1105 -13.22 -5.05 -21.49
CA LYS A 1105 -14.58 -5.51 -21.81
C LYS A 1105 -14.58 -6.85 -22.56
N LEU A 1106 -13.58 -7.12 -23.40
CA LEU A 1106 -13.42 -8.40 -24.09
C LEU A 1106 -13.09 -9.53 -23.10
N ILE A 1107 -12.09 -9.32 -22.23
CA ILE A 1107 -11.66 -10.28 -21.20
C ILE A 1107 -12.82 -10.62 -20.26
N THR A 1108 -13.47 -9.59 -19.68
CA THR A 1108 -14.62 -9.77 -18.77
C THR A 1108 -15.82 -10.44 -19.44
N ARG A 1109 -16.09 -10.14 -20.72
CA ARG A 1109 -17.14 -10.83 -21.50
C ARG A 1109 -16.81 -12.30 -21.73
N GLN A 1110 -15.55 -12.67 -21.93
CA GLN A 1110 -15.14 -14.07 -22.05
C GLN A 1110 -15.33 -14.82 -20.74
N SER A 1111 -14.88 -14.27 -19.62
CA SER A 1111 -15.11 -14.83 -18.27
C SER A 1111 -16.60 -15.09 -18.02
N CYS A 1112 -17.45 -14.10 -18.34
CA CYS A 1112 -18.90 -14.24 -18.23
C CYS A 1112 -19.48 -15.34 -19.15
N ARG A 1113 -18.97 -15.47 -20.38
CA ARG A 1113 -19.44 -16.46 -21.36
C ARG A 1113 -19.10 -17.88 -20.95
N LEU A 1114 -17.83 -18.16 -20.60
CA LEU A 1114 -17.42 -19.49 -20.14
C LEU A 1114 -18.16 -19.90 -18.86
N ARG A 1115 -18.32 -18.98 -17.90
CA ARG A 1115 -19.07 -19.25 -16.67
C ARG A 1115 -20.56 -19.57 -16.91
N ARG A 1116 -21.18 -19.06 -17.99
CA ARG A 1116 -22.58 -19.39 -18.34
C ARG A 1116 -22.76 -20.81 -18.86
N ILE A 1117 -21.74 -21.41 -19.47
CA ILE A 1117 -21.78 -22.83 -19.91
C ILE A 1117 -22.05 -23.70 -18.68
N PHE A 1118 -21.29 -23.49 -17.60
CA PHE A 1118 -21.43 -24.19 -16.32
C PHE A 1118 -22.83 -24.11 -15.69
N PHE A 1119 -23.47 -22.95 -15.75
CA PHE A 1119 -24.81 -22.76 -15.16
C PHE A 1119 -25.93 -23.42 -15.99
N ASN A 1120 -25.84 -23.40 -17.31
CA ASN A 1120 -26.86 -24.03 -18.16
C ASN A 1120 -26.90 -25.56 -17.96
N THR A 1121 -25.75 -26.21 -17.74
CA THR A 1121 -25.68 -27.67 -17.50
C THR A 1121 -26.47 -28.08 -16.25
N LYS A 1122 -26.41 -27.30 -15.15
CA LYS A 1122 -27.20 -27.58 -13.94
C LYS A 1122 -28.70 -27.37 -14.16
N VAL A 1123 -29.09 -26.31 -14.87
CA VAL A 1123 -30.51 -26.03 -15.19
C VAL A 1123 -31.12 -27.11 -16.10
N THR A 1124 -30.36 -27.63 -17.08
CA THR A 1124 -30.87 -28.71 -17.96
C THR A 1124 -31.08 -30.02 -17.19
N LEU A 1125 -30.26 -30.33 -16.19
CA LEU A 1125 -30.45 -31.49 -15.31
C LEU A 1125 -31.74 -31.36 -14.47
N GLU A 1126 -31.97 -30.19 -13.85
CA GLU A 1126 -33.20 -29.94 -13.07
C GLU A 1126 -34.48 -29.98 -13.92
N ILE A 1127 -34.43 -29.53 -15.17
CA ILE A 1127 -35.58 -29.56 -16.08
C ILE A 1127 -35.93 -31.00 -16.51
N HIS A 1128 -34.94 -31.87 -16.70
CA HIS A 1128 -35.20 -33.28 -16.99
C HIS A 1128 -35.83 -34.01 -15.79
N ILE A 1129 -35.36 -33.72 -14.57
CA ILE A 1129 -35.92 -34.28 -13.33
C ILE A 1129 -37.35 -33.78 -13.08
N ARG A 1130 -37.65 -32.50 -13.36
CA ARG A 1130 -39.00 -31.93 -13.15
C ARG A 1130 -40.09 -32.48 -14.07
N ASN A 1131 -39.75 -33.07 -15.21
CA ASN A 1131 -40.74 -33.65 -16.13
C ASN A 1131 -41.05 -35.14 -15.87
N GLY A 1132 -40.33 -35.80 -14.94
CA GLY A 1132 -40.50 -37.23 -14.64
C GLY A 1132 -41.40 -37.56 -13.44
N GLU A 1133 -41.43 -36.72 -12.40
CA GLU A 1133 -42.00 -37.10 -11.09
C GLU A 1133 -43.05 -36.12 -10.51
N VAL A 1134 -43.96 -35.62 -11.34
CA VAL A 1134 -45.17 -34.94 -10.85
C VAL A 1134 -46.23 -35.96 -10.44
N THR A 1135 -46.00 -36.67 -9.33
CA THR A 1135 -47.07 -37.42 -8.60
C THR A 1135 -46.72 -37.80 -7.17
N HIS A 1136 -45.46 -38.12 -6.82
CA HIS A 1136 -45.12 -38.66 -5.49
C HIS A 1136 -44.66 -37.63 -4.43
N LEU A 1137 -44.12 -36.48 -4.85
CA LEU A 1137 -43.46 -35.52 -3.93
C LEU A 1137 -44.39 -34.79 -2.93
N ARG A 1138 -45.71 -34.77 -3.14
CA ARG A 1138 -46.65 -34.16 -2.16
C ARG A 1138 -46.93 -35.01 -0.93
N HIS A 1139 -46.74 -36.34 -0.98
CA HIS A 1139 -46.90 -37.21 0.19
C HIS A 1139 -45.61 -37.36 1.01
N ALA A 1140 -44.44 -37.39 0.34
CA ALA A 1140 -43.15 -37.53 1.01
C ALA A 1140 -42.82 -36.34 1.95
N ALA A 1141 -43.09 -35.10 1.52
CA ALA A 1141 -42.84 -33.91 2.33
C ALA A 1141 -43.68 -33.89 3.63
N ALA A 1142 -44.93 -34.37 3.58
CA ALA A 1142 -45.79 -34.47 4.75
C ALA A 1142 -45.34 -35.55 5.75
N LEU A 1143 -44.74 -36.65 5.26
CA LEU A 1143 -44.15 -37.69 6.11
C LEU A 1143 -42.84 -37.23 6.75
N ALA A 1144 -41.96 -36.57 5.98
CA ALA A 1144 -40.68 -36.06 6.47
C ALA A 1144 -40.86 -35.02 7.58
N PHE A 1145 -41.81 -34.09 7.44
CA PHE A 1145 -42.13 -33.12 8.50
C PHE A 1145 -42.71 -33.78 9.76
N ARG A 1146 -43.51 -34.85 9.63
CA ARG A 1146 -43.98 -35.63 10.79
C ARG A 1146 -42.84 -36.39 11.48
N HIS A 1147 -41.92 -36.99 10.73
CA HIS A 1147 -40.76 -37.69 11.31
C HIS A 1147 -39.82 -36.71 12.04
N ALA A 1148 -39.48 -35.57 11.44
CA ALA A 1148 -38.63 -34.57 12.09
C ALA A 1148 -39.20 -34.08 13.44
N PHE A 1149 -40.52 -33.86 13.50
CA PHE A 1149 -41.19 -33.46 14.75
C PHE A 1149 -41.23 -34.57 15.82
N LEU A 1150 -41.33 -35.84 15.40
CA LEU A 1150 -41.26 -36.98 16.32
C LEU A 1150 -39.85 -37.18 16.89
N THR A 1151 -38.81 -37.11 16.05
CA THR A 1151 -37.42 -37.27 16.51
C THR A 1151 -37.00 -36.17 17.49
N ILE A 1152 -37.40 -34.90 17.24
CA ILE A 1152 -37.12 -33.79 18.16
C ILE A 1152 -37.85 -33.99 19.51
N ARG A 1153 -39.08 -34.52 19.48
CA ARG A 1153 -39.85 -34.81 20.70
C ARG A 1153 -39.25 -35.95 21.51
N GLU A 1154 -38.81 -37.03 20.89
CA GLU A 1154 -38.14 -38.13 21.60
C GLU A 1154 -36.78 -37.73 22.16
N PHE A 1155 -36.03 -36.87 21.46
CA PHE A 1155 -34.76 -36.33 21.96
C PHE A 1155 -34.95 -35.47 23.23
N TRP A 1156 -36.00 -34.65 23.27
CA TRP A 1156 -36.37 -33.89 24.49
C TRP A 1156 -36.85 -34.78 25.64
N ILE A 1157 -37.59 -35.86 25.36
CA ILE A 1157 -38.00 -36.82 26.39
C ILE A 1157 -36.79 -37.56 26.98
N ALA A 1158 -35.80 -37.95 26.15
CA ALA A 1158 -34.57 -38.60 26.59
C ALA A 1158 -33.70 -37.68 27.48
N ILE A 1159 -33.58 -36.40 27.14
CA ILE A 1159 -32.87 -35.41 27.96
C ILE A 1159 -33.59 -35.21 29.30
N SER A 1160 -34.92 -35.05 29.30
CA SER A 1160 -35.71 -34.86 30.53
C SER A 1160 -35.62 -36.07 31.48
N ALA A 1161 -35.67 -37.30 30.94
CA ALA A 1161 -35.49 -38.52 31.73
C ALA A 1161 -34.07 -38.62 32.35
N THR A 1162 -33.04 -38.20 31.62
CA THR A 1162 -31.65 -38.25 32.09
C THR A 1162 -31.38 -37.20 33.20
N VAL A 1163 -31.94 -36.00 33.07
CA VAL A 1163 -31.85 -34.95 34.12
C VAL A 1163 -32.60 -35.36 35.38
N THR A 1164 -33.74 -36.05 35.25
CA THR A 1164 -34.50 -36.54 36.42
C THR A 1164 -33.76 -37.64 37.19
N ALA A 1165 -32.93 -38.45 36.53
CA ALA A 1165 -32.15 -39.52 37.17
C ALA A 1165 -30.92 -38.99 37.96
N LEU A 1166 -30.37 -37.83 37.59
CA LEU A 1166 -29.16 -37.26 38.21
C LEU A 1166 -29.43 -36.51 39.53
N ASN A 1167 -30.65 -36.05 39.77
CA ASN A 1167 -31.03 -35.34 41.00
C ASN A 1167 -31.41 -36.28 42.17
N ALA A 1168 -31.21 -37.59 42.05
CA ALA A 1168 -31.73 -38.61 42.97
C ALA A 1168 -30.65 -39.40 43.76
N VAL A 1169 -29.46 -38.83 44.01
CA VAL A 1169 -28.46 -39.45 44.90
C VAL A 1169 -27.79 -38.40 45.80
N GLY A 1170 -28.12 -38.43 47.10
CA GLY A 1170 -27.44 -37.63 48.14
C GLY A 1170 -26.13 -38.29 48.64
N PRO A 1171 -25.23 -37.53 49.28
CA PRO A 1171 -23.89 -38.01 49.63
C PRO A 1171 -23.87 -38.88 50.89
N GLY A 1172 -23.28 -40.08 50.81
CA GLY A 1172 -23.10 -40.94 51.99
C GLY A 1172 -22.24 -42.19 51.76
N ALA A 1173 -21.11 -42.23 52.46
CA ALA A 1173 -20.25 -43.39 52.75
C ALA A 1173 -19.39 -44.03 51.63
N ALA A 1174 -18.19 -44.44 52.05
CA ALA A 1174 -17.21 -45.29 51.38
C ALA A 1174 -16.72 -46.34 52.41
N PRO A 1175 -15.72 -47.19 52.11
CA PRO A 1175 -15.51 -48.08 50.96
C PRO A 1175 -15.73 -49.55 51.44
N PRO A 1176 -14.73 -50.46 51.55
CA PRO A 1176 -13.82 -51.04 50.55
C PRO A 1176 -13.96 -52.58 50.37
N GLN A 1177 -13.33 -53.17 49.34
CA GLN A 1177 -12.28 -54.22 49.42
C GLN A 1177 -12.01 -54.91 48.07
N ALA A 1178 -10.89 -55.64 47.98
CA ALA A 1178 -10.21 -56.06 46.74
C ALA A 1178 -9.65 -57.50 46.81
N LEU A 1179 -8.84 -57.87 45.79
CA LEU A 1179 -7.98 -59.07 45.60
C LEU A 1179 -8.61 -60.22 44.76
N GLY A 1180 -7.87 -60.89 43.85
CA GLY A 1180 -6.49 -60.61 43.40
C GLY A 1180 -5.88 -61.68 42.46
N HIS A 1181 -4.62 -61.48 42.05
CA HIS A 1181 -3.65 -62.40 41.38
C HIS A 1181 -4.00 -62.94 39.95
N ALA A 1182 -3.17 -62.80 38.90
CA ALA A 1182 -1.78 -63.26 38.61
C ALA A 1182 -1.70 -64.77 38.21
N ALA A 1183 -0.91 -65.26 37.24
CA ALA A 1183 0.19 -64.69 36.43
C ALA A 1183 0.48 -65.46 35.09
N GLU A 1184 1.47 -64.96 34.33
CA GLU A 1184 2.46 -65.66 33.46
C GLU A 1184 2.24 -66.17 32.00
N HIS A 1185 3.38 -66.08 31.27
CA HIS A 1185 3.75 -66.36 29.86
C HIS A 1185 3.59 -67.85 29.38
N ARG A 1186 3.81 -68.29 28.11
CA ARG A 1186 4.67 -67.84 26.97
C ARG A 1186 4.33 -68.61 25.66
N ASN A 1187 4.52 -68.00 24.46
CA ASN A 1187 4.50 -68.60 23.09
C ASN A 1187 3.14 -69.23 22.62
N THR A 1188 2.75 -69.29 21.33
CA THR A 1188 3.46 -69.19 20.02
C THR A 1188 2.58 -68.58 18.90
N ARG A 1189 3.14 -68.41 17.68
CA ARG A 1189 2.63 -67.64 16.51
C ARG A 1189 1.32 -68.14 15.84
N GLY A 1190 0.55 -67.19 15.26
CA GLY A 1190 -0.44 -67.42 14.18
C GLY A 1190 -1.19 -66.14 13.78
N ALA A 1191 -1.23 -65.78 12.49
CA ALA A 1191 -1.90 -64.59 11.92
C ALA A 1191 -3.45 -64.69 11.98
N THR A 1192 -4.30 -63.64 11.83
CA THR A 1192 -4.13 -62.24 11.37
C THR A 1192 -5.22 -61.31 11.96
N THR A 1193 -5.11 -60.00 11.74
CA THR A 1193 -5.71 -58.88 12.49
C THR A 1193 -7.18 -58.50 12.16
N PRO A 1194 -7.99 -58.01 13.13
CA PRO A 1194 -9.37 -57.55 12.89
C PRO A 1194 -9.53 -56.03 12.66
N HIS A 1195 -10.50 -55.65 11.82
CA HIS A 1195 -11.05 -54.29 11.70
C HIS A 1195 -12.48 -54.27 12.25
N LEU A 1196 -12.73 -53.67 13.43
CA LEU A 1196 -14.04 -53.11 13.86
C LEU A 1196 -14.06 -52.46 15.28
N LEU A 1197 -12.98 -52.52 16.06
CA LEU A 1197 -12.94 -52.01 17.45
C LEU A 1197 -11.89 -50.90 17.68
N LYS A 1198 -11.93 -49.84 16.85
CA LYS A 1198 -11.20 -48.58 17.09
C LYS A 1198 -12.02 -47.30 16.96
N ASN A 1199 -13.29 -47.36 16.51
CA ASN A 1199 -14.11 -46.16 16.25
C ASN A 1199 -15.05 -45.75 17.41
N ALA A 1200 -15.00 -46.43 18.56
CA ALA A 1200 -15.89 -46.16 19.69
C ALA A 1200 -15.37 -45.13 20.72
N VAL A 1201 -14.15 -44.60 20.55
CA VAL A 1201 -13.52 -43.64 21.49
C VAL A 1201 -13.27 -42.26 20.85
N PHE A 1202 -13.47 -42.10 19.54
CA PHE A 1202 -13.28 -40.84 18.81
C PHE A 1202 -14.59 -40.07 18.51
N ALA A 1203 -15.75 -40.58 18.94
CA ALA A 1203 -17.06 -40.00 18.62
C ALA A 1203 -17.61 -39.03 19.68
N SER A 1204 -16.84 -38.67 20.71
CA SER A 1204 -17.30 -37.89 21.87
C SER A 1204 -16.52 -36.58 22.08
N THR A 1205 -15.88 -36.04 21.04
CA THR A 1205 -15.11 -34.78 21.12
C THR A 1205 -15.31 -33.89 19.89
N THR A 1206 -16.48 -33.96 19.25
CA THR A 1206 -16.83 -33.15 18.07
C THR A 1206 -18.24 -32.54 18.18
N ILE A 1207 -18.81 -32.52 19.39
CA ILE A 1207 -20.03 -31.75 19.73
C ILE A 1207 -19.86 -31.13 21.13
N ILE A 1208 -18.86 -30.24 21.25
CA ILE A 1208 -18.72 -29.16 22.25
C ILE A 1208 -18.09 -27.98 21.51
#